data_AF-A0A8S9RK31-F1
#
_entry.id   AF-A0A8S9RK31-F1
#
_cell.length_a   1.000
_cell.length_b   1.000
_cell.length_c   1.000
_cell.angle_alpha   90.00
_cell.angle_beta   90.00
_cell.angle_gamma   90.00
#
_symmetry.space_group_name_H-M   'P 1'
#
loop_
_entity.id
_entity.type
_entity.pdbx_description
1 polymer ?
#
loop_
_entity_poly.entity_id
_entity_poly.type
_entity_poly.pdbx_seq_one_letter_code
_entity_poly.pdbx_strand_id
1 'polypeptide(L)'
;MVSPSSVTPSRRVTRSQSASDREANPKKIPRLGKTASRYAVISTESELEEPASTDQEEAASTEQDEAASTEPEFIVTTPTFPERLFARNCYPGKPRLNIYSKASIIGSLVKLLRGSPEMNCLLGSQFGALFHLPVSRCSNSAKLVHSLLSRQLVTMRLYELWFLFADKPLRFSLRTPTNLYRTPTMRHTLSSLIISDAAHASVCKNRCLKFPCSVAYFTPQQGDRQRDRCEGAAHEDGRGPSIWDTFSEKFPEKIKDGSNGSIADDSYNLYKEDVDLLHQIGFDAYRFSISWSRILPRGDLKGGINQAGIDYYNNLINLLLSKGVKPFVTIFHWDLPEALEHAYGGFLGSEIVNDFRDYAELCFQKFGDRVKHWTTLNEPFTVVHEGYTTGEKAPGRCSSFTNPKCFGGDGATEPYIVGHNFLLAHGAAVKIYREKYQAIQKGKIGIALNTVWHYPYSDSHADKLAAARATAFTFDYFLEPIVYGRYPADMVNYVKGGRLPTFTPEESSMLKGSYDFVGVNYYSSFYVKDVPCATENITMNTDSCVSIVGERNGVPIGPAAGSDWLLIYPEGIRDLLLHAKLKFNDPALYVTENGVDEASTGEIFLNDDLRIDYYAHHLKMVSDAILMGVNVKGYFAWSLMDNFEWSEGYTVRFGLVFVNFEDGRKRYLKKSAKWFMRLLKGEYNGMRQKVAVI
;
A
#
# COMPACT_ATOMS: atom_id res chain seq x y z
N MET A 1 -65.03 35.78 -6.16
CA MET A 1 -64.67 36.62 -5.00
C MET A 1 -63.22 36.29 -4.64
N VAL A 2 -62.26 37.23 -4.58
CA VAL A 2 -62.01 38.40 -5.44
C VAL A 2 -60.51 38.76 -5.29
N SER A 3 -59.83 39.06 -6.40
CA SER A 3 -58.43 39.53 -6.46
C SER A 3 -58.42 41.07 -6.65
N PRO A 4 -57.42 41.77 -7.25
CA PRO A 4 -55.98 41.56 -7.40
C PRO A 4 -55.23 42.63 -6.55
N SER A 5 -54.10 43.30 -6.82
CA SER A 5 -53.37 43.78 -8.04
C SER A 5 -51.95 44.24 -7.58
N SER A 6 -50.82 44.07 -8.28
CA SER A 6 -50.43 44.33 -9.68
C SER A 6 -50.42 45.80 -10.10
N VAL A 7 -49.24 46.41 -10.31
CA VAL A 7 -49.02 47.50 -11.29
C VAL A 7 -47.52 47.74 -11.54
N THR A 8 -47.14 47.92 -12.80
CA THR A 8 -45.82 48.39 -13.28
C THR A 8 -45.85 49.90 -13.58
N PRO A 9 -44.69 50.54 -13.72
CA PRO A 9 -44.53 51.51 -14.81
C PRO A 9 -43.37 51.18 -15.75
N SER A 10 -43.40 51.74 -16.97
CA SER A 10 -42.33 51.60 -17.97
C SER A 10 -42.06 52.92 -18.69
N ARG A 11 -40.83 53.07 -19.22
CA ARG A 11 -40.35 54.22 -20.04
C ARG A 11 -40.24 55.53 -19.22
N ARG A 12 -39.47 56.56 -19.63
CA ARG A 12 -38.87 56.93 -20.93
C ARG A 12 -37.46 57.58 -20.75
N VAL A 13 -36.61 57.44 -21.79
CA VAL A 13 -35.77 58.49 -22.45
C VAL A 13 -35.06 59.50 -21.54
N THR A 14 -33.72 59.59 -21.55
CA THR A 14 -32.94 60.34 -22.58
C THR A 14 -31.71 59.61 -23.15
N ARG A 15 -31.08 60.22 -24.17
CA ARG A 15 -30.06 59.64 -25.07
C ARG A 15 -29.05 60.69 -25.52
N SER A 16 -27.76 60.39 -25.35
CA SER A 16 -26.60 61.00 -26.04
C SER A 16 -25.46 59.98 -25.92
N GLN A 17 -24.82 59.44 -26.98
CA GLN A 17 -24.13 60.07 -28.13
C GLN A 17 -23.08 61.11 -27.68
N SER A 18 -21.84 61.10 -28.15
CA SER A 18 -21.16 60.36 -29.24
C SER A 18 -19.82 59.74 -28.73
N ALA A 19 -19.23 58.70 -29.35
CA ALA A 19 -18.34 58.72 -30.52
C ALA A 19 -17.23 59.81 -30.46
N SER A 20 -15.98 59.56 -30.92
CA SER A 20 -15.51 58.56 -31.91
C SER A 20 -13.97 58.40 -31.90
N ASP A 21 -13.48 57.22 -32.31
CA ASP A 21 -12.24 56.89 -33.07
C ASP A 21 -10.86 57.44 -32.58
N ARG A 22 -9.72 56.75 -32.72
CA ARG A 22 -9.16 56.16 -33.96
C ARG A 22 -8.14 55.02 -33.72
N GLU A 23 -7.83 54.34 -34.83
CA GLU A 23 -6.91 53.20 -34.96
C GLU A 23 -5.43 53.58 -35.18
N ALA A 24 -4.60 52.55 -35.43
CA ALA A 24 -3.55 52.51 -36.47
C ALA A 24 -2.04 52.51 -36.12
N ASN A 25 -1.60 51.49 -35.37
CA ASN A 25 -0.57 50.52 -35.82
C ASN A 25 0.90 51.07 -36.00
N PRO A 26 1.89 50.42 -36.70
CA PRO A 26 3.15 50.05 -36.00
C PRO A 26 4.47 50.49 -36.69
N LYS A 27 5.63 49.98 -36.16
CA LYS A 27 7.06 50.04 -36.60
C LYS A 27 7.93 50.89 -35.62
N LYS A 28 9.25 50.66 -35.45
CA LYS A 28 10.21 49.75 -36.10
C LYS A 28 11.42 49.39 -35.20
N ILE A 29 12.17 48.36 -35.60
CA ILE A 29 13.44 47.88 -35.02
C ILE A 29 14.63 48.80 -35.42
N PRO A 30 15.65 48.93 -34.55
CA PRO A 30 17.05 48.72 -35.00
C PRO A 30 17.75 47.51 -34.34
N ARG A 31 18.63 46.86 -35.11
CA ARG A 31 19.69 45.96 -34.60
C ARG A 31 20.92 46.85 -34.23
N LEU A 32 22.04 46.41 -33.65
CA LEU A 32 22.70 45.10 -33.70
C LEU A 32 23.80 45.03 -32.61
N GLY A 33 24.00 43.88 -31.96
CA GLY A 33 25.13 43.63 -31.05
C GLY A 33 25.44 42.14 -30.97
N LYS A 34 26.70 41.75 -31.08
CA LYS A 34 27.13 40.33 -31.12
C LYS A 34 27.85 39.93 -29.84
N THR A 35 27.42 38.83 -29.23
CA THR A 35 28.29 37.92 -28.49
C THR A 35 27.69 36.53 -28.52
N ALA A 36 28.50 35.53 -28.86
CA ALA A 36 28.11 34.12 -28.82
C ALA A 36 29.19 33.36 -28.05
N SER A 37 28.79 32.64 -27.00
CA SER A 37 29.67 31.72 -26.29
C SER A 37 29.34 30.30 -26.72
N ARG A 38 30.31 29.61 -27.31
CA ARG A 38 30.32 28.15 -27.43
C ARG A 38 31.31 27.63 -26.39
N TYR A 39 30.94 26.60 -25.66
CA TYR A 39 31.91 25.65 -25.13
C TYR A 39 31.69 24.30 -25.80
N ALA A 40 32.80 23.64 -26.14
CA ALA A 40 32.82 22.53 -27.06
C ALA A 40 33.01 21.19 -26.32
N VAL A 41 32.44 20.14 -26.90
CA VAL A 41 32.90 18.76 -26.65
C VAL A 41 34.32 18.65 -27.19
N ILE A 42 35.24 18.16 -26.37
CA ILE A 42 36.58 17.75 -26.82
C ILE A 42 36.64 16.22 -26.74
N SER A 43 36.90 15.63 -27.90
CA SER A 43 37.23 14.23 -28.10
C SER A 43 38.57 14.17 -28.80
N THR A 44 39.50 13.39 -28.27
CA THR A 44 40.85 13.19 -28.83
C THR A 44 41.23 11.73 -28.66
N GLU A 45 41.34 11.02 -29.78
CA GLU A 45 42.03 9.75 -29.86
C GLU A 45 43.52 10.01 -30.15
N SER A 46 44.42 9.21 -29.58
CA SER A 46 45.80 9.07 -30.05
C SER A 46 46.32 7.68 -29.69
N GLU A 47 47.05 7.06 -30.62
CA GLU A 47 47.28 5.62 -30.68
C GLU A 47 48.49 5.10 -29.87
N LEU A 48 48.50 3.77 -29.70
CA LEU A 48 49.66 2.86 -29.80
C LEU A 48 50.65 2.58 -28.65
N GLU A 49 51.20 1.36 -28.78
CA GLU A 49 52.39 0.70 -28.20
C GLU A 49 52.36 0.08 -26.77
N GLU A 50 52.30 -1.26 -26.78
CA GLU A 50 52.76 -2.24 -25.78
C GLU A 50 54.30 -2.45 -25.93
N PRO A 51 55.08 -3.03 -24.97
CA PRO A 51 55.00 -4.49 -24.72
C PRO A 51 55.50 -5.04 -23.33
N ALA A 52 55.24 -6.34 -23.09
CA ALA A 52 56.09 -7.33 -22.34
C ALA A 52 56.37 -7.16 -20.81
N SER A 53 56.65 -8.19 -20.00
CA SER A 53 56.41 -9.66 -20.03
C SER A 53 56.80 -10.33 -18.68
N THR A 54 56.52 -11.63 -18.48
CA THR A 54 57.21 -12.63 -17.59
C THR A 54 57.26 -12.41 -16.04
N ASP A 55 57.27 -13.40 -15.11
CA ASP A 55 57.01 -14.87 -15.14
C ASP A 55 56.81 -15.50 -13.71
N GLN A 56 56.16 -16.70 -13.65
CA GLN A 56 56.30 -17.91 -12.77
C GLN A 56 56.53 -17.84 -11.22
N GLU A 57 55.71 -18.50 -10.34
CA GLU A 57 55.75 -19.89 -9.73
C GLU A 57 56.64 -20.07 -8.46
N GLU A 58 56.40 -20.95 -7.45
CA GLU A 58 55.21 -21.72 -6.95
C GLU A 58 55.03 -21.49 -5.40
N ALA A 59 55.14 -22.34 -4.34
CA ALA A 59 55.18 -23.79 -3.98
C ALA A 59 55.06 -23.90 -2.41
N ALA A 60 54.85 -25.03 -1.67
CA ALA A 60 54.22 -26.36 -1.85
C ALA A 60 54.23 -27.15 -0.47
N SER A 61 53.61 -28.35 -0.37
CA SER A 61 53.78 -29.45 0.67
C SER A 61 53.22 -29.28 2.12
N THR A 62 52.81 -30.31 2.91
CA THR A 62 52.42 -31.74 2.70
C THR A 62 51.61 -32.36 3.88
N GLU A 63 50.66 -33.24 3.55
CA GLU A 63 50.23 -34.56 4.13
C GLU A 63 50.40 -34.99 5.61
N GLN A 64 49.38 -35.72 6.13
CA GLN A 64 49.50 -37.14 6.59
C GLN A 64 48.12 -37.82 6.78
N ASP A 65 48.07 -39.17 6.74
CA ASP A 65 46.84 -40.00 6.66
C ASP A 65 47.06 -41.42 7.24
N GLU A 66 46.08 -42.02 7.97
CA GLU A 66 46.10 -43.44 8.42
C GLU A 66 44.78 -43.90 9.11
N ALA A 67 44.55 -45.22 9.31
CA ALA A 67 43.71 -46.07 8.44
C ALA A 67 43.04 -47.25 9.22
N ALA A 68 41.88 -47.79 8.77
CA ALA A 68 41.28 -49.03 9.34
C ALA A 68 40.23 -49.77 8.45
N SER A 69 40.57 -50.99 8.01
CA SER A 69 39.74 -52.19 7.69
C SER A 69 38.40 -52.11 6.91
N THR A 70 38.35 -52.82 5.76
CA THR A 70 37.15 -53.21 4.96
C THR A 70 36.74 -54.68 5.24
N GLU A 71 35.51 -55.14 4.93
CA GLU A 71 35.05 -55.71 3.63
C GLU A 71 33.57 -56.18 3.75
N PRO A 72 32.86 -56.62 2.68
CA PRO A 72 33.01 -56.31 1.24
C PRO A 72 31.65 -56.01 0.53
N GLU A 73 31.63 -55.17 -0.53
CA GLU A 73 30.61 -55.29 -1.60
C GLU A 73 30.99 -54.54 -2.90
N PHE A 74 30.28 -54.82 -4.00
CA PHE A 74 30.60 -54.34 -5.35
C PHE A 74 30.35 -52.83 -5.54
N ILE A 75 31.32 -52.11 -6.12
CA ILE A 75 31.13 -50.75 -6.65
C ILE A 75 31.55 -50.72 -8.14
N VAL A 76 30.60 -50.43 -9.03
CA VAL A 76 30.85 -50.21 -10.46
C VAL A 76 30.91 -48.72 -10.75
N THR A 77 31.94 -48.29 -11.47
CA THR A 77 32.26 -46.87 -11.69
C THR A 77 31.25 -46.14 -12.58
N THR A 78 30.68 -45.05 -12.09
CA THR A 78 29.97 -44.05 -12.91
C THR A 78 30.94 -42.99 -13.46
N PRO A 79 30.75 -42.49 -14.70
CA PRO A 79 31.53 -41.37 -15.22
C PRO A 79 31.28 -40.08 -14.41
N THR A 80 32.33 -39.34 -14.08
CA THR A 80 32.23 -38.06 -13.39
C THR A 80 31.60 -36.99 -14.29
N PHE A 81 30.48 -36.41 -13.84
CA PHE A 81 29.93 -35.22 -14.48
C PHE A 81 30.82 -34.01 -14.20
N PRO A 82 31.02 -33.09 -15.16
CA PRO A 82 31.85 -31.91 -14.96
C PRO A 82 31.27 -31.01 -13.86
N GLU A 83 32.13 -30.50 -12.96
CA GLU A 83 31.76 -29.73 -11.74
C GLU A 83 30.79 -28.56 -11.98
N ARG A 84 30.78 -28.02 -13.21
CA ARG A 84 29.85 -26.97 -13.64
C ARG A 84 28.36 -27.38 -13.57
N LEU A 85 28.04 -28.65 -13.31
CA LEU A 85 26.69 -29.09 -12.93
C LEU A 85 26.25 -28.60 -11.53
N PHE A 86 27.20 -28.33 -10.62
CA PHE A 86 26.95 -28.05 -9.20
C PHE A 86 27.42 -26.67 -8.72
N ALA A 87 28.19 -25.94 -9.53
CA ALA A 87 28.71 -24.61 -9.18
C ALA A 87 27.58 -23.58 -8.95
N ARG A 88 27.46 -23.08 -7.70
CA ARG A 88 26.44 -22.09 -7.28
C ARG A 88 26.87 -20.61 -7.44
N ASN A 89 28.13 -20.33 -7.74
CA ASN A 89 28.68 -18.98 -7.71
C ASN A 89 28.61 -18.29 -9.08
N CYS A 90 27.78 -17.25 -9.18
CA CYS A 90 27.68 -16.38 -10.35
C CYS A 90 28.56 -15.13 -10.16
N TYR A 91 29.67 -15.04 -10.89
CA TYR A 91 30.43 -13.79 -11.01
C TYR A 91 29.93 -12.94 -12.20
N PRO A 92 29.90 -11.60 -12.11
CA PRO A 92 29.53 -10.75 -13.23
C PRO A 92 30.54 -10.83 -14.40
N GLY A 93 30.10 -10.59 -15.63
CA GLY A 93 30.99 -10.21 -16.74
C GLY A 93 31.23 -11.21 -17.87
N LYS A 94 30.61 -12.41 -17.91
CA LYS A 94 30.70 -13.31 -19.08
C LYS A 94 29.32 -13.82 -19.56
N PRO A 95 29.02 -13.83 -20.88
CA PRO A 95 27.71 -14.21 -21.41
C PRO A 95 27.44 -15.73 -21.31
N ARG A 96 26.17 -16.11 -21.12
CA ARG A 96 25.73 -17.51 -21.04
C ARG A 96 25.78 -18.21 -22.41
N LEU A 97 26.85 -18.98 -22.65
CA LEU A 97 26.95 -19.91 -23.78
C LEU A 97 26.03 -21.13 -23.56
N ASN A 98 24.85 -21.13 -24.20
CA ASN A 98 23.76 -22.05 -23.90
C ASN A 98 23.85 -23.38 -24.69
N ILE A 99 24.89 -24.17 -24.38
CA ILE A 99 25.39 -25.30 -25.19
C ILE A 99 24.34 -26.43 -25.41
N TYR A 100 23.41 -26.59 -24.48
CA TYR A 100 22.37 -27.64 -24.46
C TYR A 100 21.30 -27.50 -25.57
N SER A 101 21.41 -26.49 -26.44
CA SER A 101 20.45 -26.20 -27.51
C SER A 101 20.61 -27.03 -28.79
N LYS A 102 21.60 -27.94 -28.86
CA LYS A 102 21.96 -28.66 -30.11
C LYS A 102 21.05 -29.86 -30.39
N ALA A 103 20.30 -29.78 -31.49
CA ALA A 103 19.35 -30.79 -31.96
C ALA A 103 19.91 -32.23 -32.08
N SER A 104 21.20 -32.39 -32.36
CA SER A 104 21.88 -33.69 -32.44
C SER A 104 21.93 -34.43 -31.10
N ILE A 105 22.04 -33.71 -29.98
CA ILE A 105 22.07 -34.28 -28.63
C ILE A 105 20.68 -34.82 -28.26
N ILE A 106 19.63 -34.06 -28.58
CA ILE A 106 18.22 -34.48 -28.41
C ILE A 106 17.94 -35.75 -29.21
N GLY A 107 18.38 -35.80 -30.47
CA GLY A 107 18.26 -37.00 -31.31
C GLY A 107 19.01 -38.22 -30.78
N SER A 108 20.05 -38.03 -29.98
CA SER A 108 20.80 -39.12 -29.33
C SER A 108 20.08 -39.61 -28.07
N LEU A 109 19.56 -38.71 -27.23
CA LEU A 109 18.78 -39.06 -26.02
C LEU A 109 17.50 -39.84 -26.36
N VAL A 110 16.76 -39.42 -27.40
CA VAL A 110 15.54 -40.09 -27.87
C VAL A 110 15.83 -41.46 -28.52
N LYS A 111 17.07 -41.71 -28.97
CA LYS A 111 17.52 -43.05 -29.37
C LYS A 111 17.89 -43.90 -28.15
N LEU A 112 18.61 -43.33 -27.18
CA LEU A 112 19.13 -44.05 -26.01
C LEU A 112 18.03 -44.55 -25.08
N LEU A 113 16.94 -43.79 -24.92
CA LEU A 113 15.78 -44.15 -24.09
C LEU A 113 14.74 -45.01 -24.84
N ARG A 114 14.97 -45.36 -26.11
CA ARG A 114 13.96 -46.03 -26.95
C ARG A 114 13.61 -47.41 -26.42
N GLY A 115 12.35 -47.61 -26.04
CA GLY A 115 11.81 -48.87 -25.55
C GLY A 115 11.87 -49.05 -24.02
N SER A 116 12.45 -48.10 -23.28
CA SER A 116 12.42 -48.14 -21.81
C SER A 116 10.99 -47.96 -21.27
N PRO A 117 10.64 -48.51 -20.09
CA PRO A 117 9.32 -48.36 -19.49
C PRO A 117 8.90 -46.89 -19.31
N GLU A 118 9.85 -46.02 -18.96
CA GLU A 118 9.66 -44.60 -18.73
C GLU A 118 9.36 -43.87 -20.05
N MET A 119 10.10 -44.21 -21.12
CA MET A 119 9.86 -43.67 -22.45
C MET A 119 8.52 -44.14 -23.01
N ASN A 120 8.15 -45.40 -22.79
CA ASN A 120 6.84 -45.93 -23.19
C ASN A 120 5.69 -45.22 -22.44
N CYS A 121 5.88 -44.89 -21.16
CA CYS A 121 4.93 -44.08 -20.37
C CYS A 121 4.80 -42.64 -20.91
N LEU A 122 5.92 -41.99 -21.25
CA LEU A 122 5.92 -40.66 -21.87
C LEU A 122 5.23 -40.65 -23.25
N LEU A 123 5.49 -41.66 -24.08
CA LEU A 123 4.87 -41.82 -25.40
C LEU A 123 3.36 -42.16 -25.31
N GLY A 124 2.93 -42.86 -24.26
CA GLY A 124 1.51 -43.11 -23.96
C GLY A 124 0.76 -41.91 -23.37
N SER A 125 1.44 -40.81 -23.03
CA SER A 125 0.82 -39.60 -22.49
C SER A 125 0.20 -38.72 -23.58
N GLN A 126 -0.67 -37.77 -23.18
CA GLN A 126 -1.19 -36.72 -24.07
C GLN A 126 -0.10 -35.85 -24.73
N PHE A 127 1.14 -35.90 -24.23
CA PHE A 127 2.29 -35.20 -24.79
C PHE A 127 3.16 -36.08 -25.71
N GLY A 128 2.90 -37.40 -25.79
CA GLY A 128 3.68 -38.36 -26.57
C GLY A 128 3.82 -37.98 -28.05
N ALA A 129 2.77 -37.38 -28.64
CA ALA A 129 2.79 -36.85 -30.00
C ALA A 129 3.94 -35.85 -30.27
N LEU A 130 4.38 -35.09 -29.26
CA LEU A 130 5.50 -34.14 -29.39
C LEU A 130 6.85 -34.83 -29.63
N PHE A 131 7.01 -36.08 -29.17
CA PHE A 131 8.23 -36.88 -29.32
C PHE A 131 8.31 -37.56 -30.70
N HIS A 132 7.19 -37.64 -31.43
CA HIS A 132 7.15 -38.13 -32.82
C HIS A 132 7.41 -37.02 -33.85
N LEU A 133 7.47 -35.75 -33.45
CA LEU A 133 7.79 -34.64 -34.35
C LEU A 133 9.26 -34.72 -34.83
N PRO A 134 9.54 -34.58 -36.15
CA PRO A 134 10.91 -34.55 -36.64
C PRO A 134 11.69 -33.37 -36.04
N VAL A 135 12.71 -33.67 -35.24
CA VAL A 135 13.58 -32.68 -34.57
C VAL A 135 14.20 -31.69 -35.57
N SER A 136 14.44 -32.13 -36.82
CA SER A 136 14.93 -31.31 -37.93
C SER A 136 13.92 -30.30 -38.51
N ARG A 137 12.63 -30.43 -38.19
CA ARG A 137 11.55 -29.53 -38.68
C ARG A 137 10.99 -28.59 -37.61
N CYS A 138 11.21 -28.85 -36.32
CA CYS A 138 10.64 -28.04 -35.24
C CYS A 138 11.65 -27.74 -34.12
N SER A 139 12.52 -26.75 -34.35
CA SER A 139 13.57 -26.35 -33.39
C SER A 139 13.04 -25.88 -32.03
N ASN A 140 11.82 -25.34 -31.95
CA ASN A 140 11.19 -24.94 -30.69
C ASN A 140 10.49 -26.11 -29.98
N SER A 141 9.86 -27.04 -30.71
CA SER A 141 9.32 -28.28 -30.11
C SER A 141 10.43 -29.15 -29.52
N ALA A 142 11.60 -29.19 -30.17
CA ALA A 142 12.79 -29.85 -29.64
C ALA A 142 13.24 -29.24 -28.29
N LYS A 143 13.23 -27.90 -28.14
CA LYS A 143 13.52 -27.22 -26.86
C LYS A 143 12.48 -27.51 -25.79
N LEU A 144 11.20 -27.60 -26.16
CA LEU A 144 10.11 -27.98 -25.24
C LEU A 144 10.28 -29.42 -24.72
N VAL A 145 10.52 -30.37 -25.63
CA VAL A 145 10.80 -31.78 -25.30
C VAL A 145 12.06 -31.92 -24.44
N HIS A 146 13.15 -31.20 -24.75
CA HIS A 146 14.36 -31.16 -23.91
C HIS A 146 14.07 -30.53 -22.52
N SER A 147 13.23 -29.50 -22.44
CA SER A 147 12.87 -28.87 -21.17
C SER A 147 12.03 -29.80 -20.27
N LEU A 148 11.19 -30.64 -20.86
CA LEU A 148 10.44 -31.68 -20.16
C LEU A 148 11.35 -32.83 -19.71
N LEU A 149 12.22 -33.35 -20.59
CA LEU A 149 13.12 -34.46 -20.28
C LEU A 149 14.19 -34.09 -19.22
N SER A 150 14.82 -32.93 -19.34
CA SER A 150 16.00 -32.57 -18.52
C SER A 150 15.67 -31.87 -17.20
N ARG A 151 14.39 -31.79 -16.81
CA ARG A 151 13.95 -31.17 -15.54
C ARG A 151 12.88 -31.96 -14.80
N GLN A 152 12.62 -33.22 -15.17
CA GLN A 152 11.82 -34.11 -14.33
C GLN A 152 12.60 -34.52 -13.08
N LEU A 153 12.07 -34.16 -11.91
CA LEU A 153 12.44 -34.80 -10.66
C LEU A 153 11.60 -36.09 -10.55
N VAL A 154 12.28 -37.24 -10.57
CA VAL A 154 11.62 -38.55 -10.39
C VAL A 154 10.98 -38.59 -9.01
N THR A 155 9.73 -39.06 -8.91
CA THR A 155 9.03 -39.18 -7.63
C THR A 155 8.46 -40.58 -7.42
N MET A 156 8.31 -40.97 -6.15
CA MET A 156 7.69 -42.23 -5.72
C MET A 156 6.15 -42.28 -5.96
N ARG A 157 5.57 -41.34 -6.73
CA ARG A 157 4.12 -41.17 -6.90
C ARG A 157 3.73 -41.07 -8.37
N LEU A 158 3.12 -42.14 -8.88
CA LEU A 158 2.68 -42.35 -10.27
C LEU A 158 1.81 -41.24 -10.91
N TYR A 159 1.29 -40.29 -10.13
CA TYR A 159 0.38 -39.23 -10.59
C TYR A 159 0.85 -37.81 -10.22
N GLU A 160 2.11 -37.64 -9.78
CA GLU A 160 2.73 -36.35 -9.52
C GLU A 160 3.88 -36.07 -10.50
N LEU A 161 3.81 -34.94 -11.21
CA LEU A 161 4.87 -34.45 -12.08
C LEU A 161 5.48 -33.17 -11.50
N TRP A 162 6.81 -33.13 -11.41
CA TRP A 162 7.55 -32.01 -10.82
C TRP A 162 8.61 -31.50 -11.80
N PHE A 163 8.67 -30.17 -11.98
CA PHE A 163 9.69 -29.52 -12.80
C PHE A 163 10.11 -28.16 -12.24
N LEU A 164 11.32 -27.72 -12.59
CA LEU A 164 11.88 -26.42 -12.17
C LEU A 164 11.63 -25.34 -13.24
N PHE A 165 10.98 -24.24 -12.84
CA PHE A 165 10.79 -23.04 -13.67
C PHE A 165 11.22 -21.79 -12.88
N ALA A 166 12.07 -20.94 -13.48
CA ALA A 166 12.69 -19.80 -12.80
C ALA A 166 13.24 -20.16 -11.40
N ASP A 167 13.89 -21.33 -11.34
CA ASP A 167 14.49 -21.96 -10.15
C ASP A 167 13.55 -22.20 -8.96
N LYS A 168 12.23 -22.12 -9.19
CA LYS A 168 11.17 -22.59 -8.27
C LYS A 168 10.60 -23.94 -8.73
N PRO A 169 10.33 -24.89 -7.81
CA PRO A 169 9.71 -26.17 -8.15
C PRO A 169 8.20 -26.00 -8.35
N LEU A 170 7.71 -26.35 -9.54
CA LEU A 170 6.28 -26.44 -9.84
C LEU A 170 5.84 -27.90 -9.78
N ARG A 171 4.75 -28.15 -9.04
CA ARG A 171 4.09 -29.45 -8.92
C ARG A 171 2.78 -29.45 -9.71
N PHE A 172 2.69 -30.34 -10.68
CA PHE A 172 1.42 -30.75 -11.29
C PHE A 172 0.98 -32.09 -10.69
N SER A 173 -0.30 -32.18 -10.34
CA SER A 173 -0.92 -33.40 -9.84
C SER A 173 -2.23 -33.60 -10.57
N LEU A 174 -2.37 -34.76 -11.23
CA LEU A 174 -3.62 -35.14 -11.89
C LEU A 174 -4.57 -35.62 -10.79
N ARG A 175 -5.72 -34.95 -10.63
CA ARG A 175 -6.78 -35.42 -9.72
C ARG A 175 -7.30 -36.77 -10.24
N THR A 176 -7.19 -37.81 -9.45
CA THR A 176 -7.84 -39.09 -9.72
C THR A 176 -9.37 -38.95 -9.67
N PRO A 177 -10.12 -39.49 -10.64
CA PRO A 177 -11.56 -39.64 -10.52
C PRO A 177 -11.90 -40.72 -9.48
N THR A 178 -12.59 -40.33 -8.41
CA THR A 178 -13.22 -41.23 -7.44
C THR A 178 -14.61 -40.67 -7.10
N ASN A 179 -15.74 -41.38 -7.29
CA ASN A 179 -15.95 -42.78 -7.68
C ASN A 179 -17.02 -42.89 -8.77
N LEU A 180 -16.90 -43.90 -9.65
CA LEU A 180 -18.03 -44.51 -10.38
C LEU A 180 -17.61 -45.89 -10.95
N TYR A 181 -18.60 -46.77 -11.16
CA TYR A 181 -18.52 -48.14 -11.74
C TYR A 181 -18.40 -49.37 -10.82
N ARG A 182 -19.49 -49.67 -10.11
CA ARG A 182 -20.32 -50.88 -10.34
C ARG A 182 -21.77 -50.37 -10.45
N THR A 183 -22.56 -50.59 -11.48
CA THR A 183 -22.84 -51.80 -12.28
C THR A 183 -22.80 -51.57 -13.80
N PRO A 184 -22.94 -52.61 -14.66
CA PRO A 184 -22.98 -52.47 -16.12
C PRO A 184 -24.40 -52.55 -16.72
N THR A 185 -24.74 -51.65 -17.66
CA THR A 185 -25.43 -52.02 -18.92
C THR A 185 -25.29 -50.93 -20.01
N MET A 186 -25.58 -51.33 -21.24
CA MET A 186 -25.19 -50.73 -22.51
C MET A 186 -26.16 -49.63 -23.05
N ARG A 187 -25.63 -48.79 -23.97
CA ARG A 187 -26.25 -48.18 -25.19
C ARG A 187 -26.92 -46.78 -25.17
N HIS A 188 -26.32 -45.89 -25.99
CA HIS A 188 -26.86 -44.75 -26.77
C HIS A 188 -27.59 -43.63 -25.98
N THR A 189 -27.70 -42.36 -26.45
CA THR A 189 -27.42 -41.76 -27.78
C THR A 189 -26.81 -40.34 -27.61
N LEU A 190 -26.60 -39.58 -28.69
CA LEU A 190 -26.03 -38.22 -28.69
C LEU A 190 -27.00 -37.13 -28.18
N SER A 191 -26.41 -35.96 -27.87
CA SER A 191 -26.83 -34.60 -28.25
C SER A 191 -27.35 -33.64 -27.17
N SER A 192 -27.32 -32.35 -27.52
CA SER A 192 -27.66 -31.13 -26.77
C SER A 192 -26.72 -30.72 -25.61
N LEU A 193 -26.09 -29.55 -25.77
CA LEU A 193 -25.75 -28.66 -24.65
C LEU A 193 -27.03 -27.90 -24.28
N ILE A 194 -27.36 -27.81 -22.99
CA ILE A 194 -28.29 -26.81 -22.45
C ILE A 194 -27.62 -26.21 -21.21
N ILE A 195 -27.64 -24.89 -21.08
CA ILE A 195 -27.21 -24.16 -19.89
C ILE A 195 -28.45 -23.94 -19.02
N SER A 196 -28.37 -24.30 -17.74
CA SER A 196 -29.31 -23.88 -16.71
C SER A 196 -28.60 -23.79 -15.37
N ASP A 197 -28.67 -22.63 -14.73
CA ASP A 197 -28.18 -22.46 -13.36
C ASP A 197 -28.97 -23.31 -12.36
N ALA A 198 -28.26 -23.84 -11.36
CA ALA A 198 -28.85 -24.36 -10.14
C ALA A 198 -27.82 -24.22 -9.00
N ALA A 199 -28.06 -23.28 -8.09
CA ALA A 199 -27.15 -23.00 -6.99
C ALA A 199 -27.07 -24.19 -6.01
N HIS A 200 -25.85 -24.57 -5.62
CA HIS A 200 -25.60 -25.45 -4.47
C HIS A 200 -24.35 -24.99 -3.72
N ALA A 201 -24.50 -24.66 -2.44
CA ALA A 201 -23.42 -24.19 -1.58
C ALA A 201 -22.42 -25.33 -1.29
N SER A 202 -21.22 -25.28 -1.88
CA SER A 202 -20.17 -26.27 -1.61
C SER A 202 -19.30 -25.82 -0.43
N VAL A 203 -19.48 -26.44 0.73
CA VAL A 203 -18.65 -26.22 1.93
C VAL A 203 -17.16 -26.42 1.59
N CYS A 204 -16.39 -25.34 1.65
CA CYS A 204 -14.98 -25.35 1.25
C CYS A 204 -14.13 -26.09 2.30
N LYS A 205 -13.64 -27.29 1.95
CA LYS A 205 -12.80 -28.11 2.85
C LYS A 205 -11.38 -27.55 2.94
N ASN A 206 -11.20 -26.60 3.86
CA ASN A 206 -9.93 -25.96 4.20
C ASN A 206 -8.76 -26.95 4.33
N ARG A 207 -7.63 -26.63 3.69
CA ARG A 207 -6.35 -27.32 3.88
C ARG A 207 -5.30 -26.37 4.46
N CYS A 208 -5.03 -26.53 5.75
CA CYS A 208 -3.86 -26.09 6.51
C CYS A 208 -3.14 -24.81 6.03
N LEU A 209 -3.45 -23.68 6.66
CA LEU A 209 -2.49 -22.58 6.77
C LEU A 209 -1.30 -23.02 7.66
N LYS A 210 -0.09 -22.63 7.28
CA LYS A 210 1.12 -22.74 8.12
C LYS A 210 1.97 -21.50 7.91
N PHE A 211 2.17 -20.75 8.99
CA PHE A 211 3.02 -19.56 9.00
C PHE A 211 4.41 -19.89 9.57
N PRO A 212 5.49 -19.23 9.10
CA PRO A 212 6.82 -19.40 9.67
C PRO A 212 6.91 -18.75 11.06
N CYS A 213 7.66 -19.39 11.97
CA CYS A 213 7.72 -19.03 13.40
C CYS A 213 8.42 -17.69 13.72
N SER A 214 8.71 -16.86 12.73
CA SER A 214 9.34 -15.54 12.84
C SER A 214 8.46 -14.38 12.36
N VAL A 215 7.24 -14.67 11.90
CA VAL A 215 6.18 -13.64 11.79
C VAL A 215 5.63 -13.42 13.20
N ALA A 216 6.07 -12.34 13.84
CA ALA A 216 5.25 -11.69 14.85
C ALA A 216 4.03 -11.08 14.15
N TYR A 217 2.90 -11.06 14.84
CA TYR A 217 1.71 -10.33 14.40
C TYR A 217 1.58 -9.13 15.32
N PHE A 218 1.35 -7.95 14.74
CA PHE A 218 1.11 -6.72 15.49
C PHE A 218 -0.23 -6.16 15.05
N THR A 219 -0.93 -5.50 15.97
CA THR A 219 -2.37 -5.23 15.88
C THR A 219 -2.77 -3.75 15.80
N PRO A 220 -2.63 -3.08 14.65
CA PRO A 220 -3.01 -1.20 14.43
C PRO A 220 -4.34 -0.58 14.78
N GLN A 221 -5.17 -1.22 15.59
CA GLN A 221 -6.18 -0.41 16.23
C GLN A 221 -5.48 0.52 17.19
N GLN A 222 -5.77 1.80 17.09
CA GLN A 222 -5.98 2.76 18.17
C GLN A 222 -6.33 4.02 17.38
N GLY A 223 -5.68 5.16 17.63
CA GLY A 223 -5.75 6.33 16.78
C GLY A 223 -5.15 6.21 15.40
N ASP A 224 -5.93 5.65 14.48
CA ASP A 224 -5.91 6.09 13.09
C ASP A 224 -6.91 7.21 12.76
N ARG A 225 -7.42 7.90 13.79
CA ARG A 225 -7.36 9.37 14.01
C ARG A 225 -8.07 9.64 15.34
N GLN A 226 -7.49 9.25 16.49
CA GLN A 226 -8.35 8.93 17.64
C GLN A 226 -9.12 10.09 18.27
N ARG A 227 -8.98 11.35 17.85
CA ARG A 227 -9.11 12.46 18.81
C ARG A 227 -10.37 13.25 18.63
N ASP A 228 -10.32 14.01 17.56
CA ASP A 228 -11.41 14.63 16.85
C ASP A 228 -12.30 13.55 16.18
N ARG A 229 -12.06 12.25 16.47
CA ARG A 229 -12.97 11.13 16.17
C ARG A 229 -13.38 10.23 17.33
N CYS A 230 -12.51 9.96 18.31
CA CYS A 230 -12.80 9.04 19.41
C CYS A 230 -12.55 9.60 20.83
N GLU A 231 -11.58 10.50 21.06
CA GLU A 231 -11.24 11.03 22.40
C GLU A 231 -12.37 11.92 22.90
N GLY A 232 -12.87 12.81 22.05
CA GLY A 232 -13.72 13.91 22.49
C GLY A 232 -12.93 14.88 23.36
N ALA A 233 -13.60 15.42 24.37
CA ALA A 233 -13.00 16.35 25.32
C ALA A 233 -12.23 17.48 24.61
N ALA A 234 -12.79 17.98 23.49
CA ALA A 234 -12.11 18.88 22.57
C ALA A 234 -11.75 20.23 23.21
N HIS A 235 -12.61 20.70 24.11
CA HIS A 235 -12.50 21.98 24.81
C HIS A 235 -12.14 21.81 26.30
N GLU A 236 -11.66 20.62 26.70
CA GLU A 236 -11.36 20.25 28.09
C GLU A 236 -9.85 20.24 28.38
N ASP A 237 -9.50 20.32 29.66
CA ASP A 237 -8.13 20.18 30.20
C ASP A 237 -7.05 20.98 29.43
N GLY A 238 -7.41 22.17 28.96
CA GLY A 238 -6.50 23.08 28.27
C GLY A 238 -6.10 22.68 26.85
N ARG A 239 -6.81 21.74 26.19
CA ARG A 239 -6.65 21.48 24.75
C ARG A 239 -6.94 22.75 23.94
N GLY A 240 -6.13 23.00 22.92
CA GLY A 240 -6.41 24.02 21.90
C GLY A 240 -7.24 23.45 20.74
N PRO A 241 -7.96 24.28 19.97
CA PRO A 241 -8.67 23.81 18.79
C PRO A 241 -7.72 23.29 17.70
N SER A 242 -8.15 22.24 17.00
CA SER A 242 -7.59 21.78 15.74
C SER A 242 -8.35 22.39 14.55
N ILE A 243 -7.80 22.25 13.34
CA ILE A 243 -8.50 22.58 12.10
C ILE A 243 -9.78 21.73 11.92
N TRP A 244 -9.90 20.55 12.54
CA TRP A 244 -11.08 19.69 12.45
C TRP A 244 -12.20 20.10 13.41
N ASP A 245 -11.87 20.59 14.61
CA ASP A 245 -12.87 21.24 15.47
C ASP A 245 -13.44 22.44 14.72
N THR A 246 -12.58 23.32 14.19
CA THR A 246 -13.00 24.47 13.39
C THR A 246 -13.81 24.08 12.16
N PHE A 247 -13.40 23.05 11.42
CA PHE A 247 -14.08 22.64 10.20
C PHE A 247 -15.49 22.09 10.49
N SER A 248 -15.62 21.21 11.49
CA SER A 248 -16.91 20.59 11.83
C SER A 248 -17.84 21.50 12.65
N GLU A 249 -17.31 22.35 13.55
CA GLU A 249 -18.12 23.26 14.37
C GLU A 249 -18.56 24.53 13.62
N LYS A 250 -17.74 25.07 12.69
CA LYS A 250 -18.10 26.27 11.90
C LYS A 250 -18.84 25.95 10.60
N PHE A 251 -18.64 24.76 10.03
CA PHE A 251 -19.21 24.36 8.74
C PHE A 251 -19.88 22.97 8.81
N PRO A 252 -20.89 22.77 9.68
CA PRO A 252 -21.56 21.48 9.82
C PRO A 252 -22.18 20.98 8.51
N GLU A 253 -22.48 21.84 7.53
CA GLU A 253 -22.96 21.45 6.21
C GLU A 253 -21.89 20.84 5.28
N LYS A 254 -20.64 20.74 5.75
CA LYS A 254 -19.57 19.88 5.19
C LYS A 254 -19.62 18.44 5.74
N ILE A 255 -20.37 18.20 6.81
CA ILE A 255 -20.55 16.89 7.44
C ILE A 255 -21.95 16.36 7.10
N LYS A 256 -22.04 15.11 6.67
CA LYS A 256 -23.22 14.46 6.08
C LYS A 256 -24.45 14.40 7.00
N ASP A 257 -24.23 14.38 8.31
CA ASP A 257 -25.25 14.45 9.37
C ASP A 257 -25.19 15.75 10.21
N GLY A 258 -24.30 16.68 9.88
CA GLY A 258 -24.07 17.90 10.65
C GLY A 258 -23.38 17.71 12.01
N SER A 259 -22.80 16.53 12.27
CA SER A 259 -22.14 16.20 13.54
C SER A 259 -20.68 16.68 13.62
N ASN A 260 -20.04 16.50 14.78
CA ASN A 260 -18.65 16.89 15.03
C ASN A 260 -17.89 15.91 15.94
N GLY A 261 -16.59 16.14 16.05
CA GLY A 261 -15.65 15.37 16.88
C GLY A 261 -15.60 15.77 18.36
N SER A 262 -16.39 16.76 18.80
CA SER A 262 -16.17 17.44 20.09
C SER A 262 -16.41 16.54 21.31
N ILE A 263 -17.31 15.56 21.19
CA ILE A 263 -17.53 14.44 22.13
C ILE A 263 -16.97 13.12 21.58
N ALA A 264 -17.09 12.88 20.27
CA ALA A 264 -16.51 11.69 19.63
C ALA A 264 -16.92 10.40 20.40
N ASP A 265 -16.03 9.44 20.63
CA ASP A 265 -16.34 8.22 21.39
C ASP A 265 -16.09 8.39 22.91
N ASP A 266 -15.83 9.60 23.40
CA ASP A 266 -15.44 9.91 24.78
C ASP A 266 -14.26 9.06 25.32
N SER A 267 -13.36 8.63 24.43
CA SER A 267 -12.15 7.85 24.78
C SER A 267 -11.14 8.66 25.61
N TYR A 268 -11.33 9.98 25.79
CA TYR A 268 -10.57 10.75 26.77
C TYR A 268 -10.90 10.30 28.20
N ASN A 269 -12.18 10.10 28.50
CA ASN A 269 -12.64 9.61 29.79
C ASN A 269 -12.70 8.07 29.85
N LEU A 270 -13.05 7.42 28.74
CA LEU A 270 -13.38 5.99 28.65
C LEU A 270 -12.21 5.08 28.21
N TYR A 271 -10.99 5.60 28.00
CA TYR A 271 -9.83 4.80 27.56
C TYR A 271 -9.57 3.53 28.37
N LYS A 272 -10.00 3.47 29.63
CA LYS A 272 -9.86 2.29 30.49
C LYS A 272 -10.70 1.12 29.97
N GLU A 273 -11.95 1.39 29.59
CA GLU A 273 -12.85 0.40 28.98
C GLU A 273 -12.32 -0.01 27.60
N ASP A 274 -11.83 0.94 26.81
CA ASP A 274 -11.24 0.67 25.49
C ASP A 274 -10.02 -0.26 25.58
N VAL A 275 -9.13 -0.02 26.54
CA VAL A 275 -7.94 -0.87 26.75
C VAL A 275 -8.29 -2.24 27.34
N ASP A 276 -9.34 -2.34 28.17
CA ASP A 276 -9.86 -3.62 28.62
C ASP A 276 -10.51 -4.44 27.48
N LEU A 277 -11.19 -3.78 26.54
CA LEU A 277 -11.76 -4.42 25.34
C LEU A 277 -10.68 -5.02 24.44
N LEU A 278 -9.55 -4.33 24.21
CA LEU A 278 -8.41 -4.88 23.47
C LEU A 278 -7.86 -6.17 24.08
N HIS A 279 -7.69 -6.14 25.41
CA HIS A 279 -7.15 -7.26 26.17
C HIS A 279 -8.15 -8.42 26.20
N GLN A 280 -9.46 -8.13 26.25
CA GLN A 280 -10.53 -9.12 26.11
C GLN A 280 -10.56 -9.75 24.71
N ILE A 281 -10.35 -8.97 23.65
CA ILE A 281 -10.27 -9.48 22.27
C ILE A 281 -8.99 -10.31 22.09
N GLY A 282 -7.88 -9.86 22.68
CA GLY A 282 -6.58 -10.56 22.74
C GLY A 282 -5.48 -9.92 21.88
N PHE A 283 -5.54 -8.60 21.64
CA PHE A 283 -4.63 -7.91 20.73
C PHE A 283 -3.22 -7.64 21.30
N ASP A 284 -2.20 -7.77 20.45
CA ASP A 284 -0.77 -7.69 20.75
C ASP A 284 -0.22 -6.25 20.90
N ALA A 285 -0.93 -5.26 20.38
CA ALA A 285 -0.52 -3.87 20.16
C ALA A 285 -1.73 -2.92 20.04
N TYR A 286 -1.49 -1.61 20.15
CA TYR A 286 -2.48 -0.54 19.92
C TYR A 286 -1.70 0.63 19.24
N ARG A 287 -2.14 1.20 18.11
CA ARG A 287 -1.41 2.19 17.25
C ARG A 287 -2.08 3.58 17.19
N PHE A 288 -1.66 4.53 18.04
CA PHE A 288 -2.34 5.83 18.16
C PHE A 288 -1.60 7.03 17.69
N SER A 289 -2.32 7.92 17.07
CA SER A 289 -1.96 9.30 17.04
C SER A 289 -1.95 9.94 18.47
N ILE A 290 -0.97 10.79 18.81
CA ILE A 290 -0.98 11.77 19.94
C ILE A 290 -1.48 13.13 19.43
N SER A 291 -2.26 13.91 20.19
CA SER A 291 -2.73 15.23 19.70
C SER A 291 -1.65 16.27 19.67
N TRP A 292 -1.59 17.02 18.57
CA TRP A 292 -0.79 18.23 18.55
C TRP A 292 -1.46 19.31 19.40
N SER A 293 -2.76 19.58 19.20
CA SER A 293 -3.46 20.65 19.91
C SER A 293 -3.77 20.34 21.39
N ARG A 294 -3.85 19.06 21.80
CA ARG A 294 -3.91 18.66 23.23
C ARG A 294 -2.57 18.79 23.94
N ILE A 295 -1.43 18.64 23.26
CA ILE A 295 -0.08 18.74 23.87
C ILE A 295 0.50 20.16 23.79
N LEU A 296 0.32 20.85 22.66
CA LEU A 296 0.73 22.23 22.41
C LEU A 296 -0.50 23.03 21.94
N PRO A 297 -1.26 23.67 22.87
CA PRO A 297 -2.52 24.35 22.54
C PRO A 297 -2.39 25.55 21.58
N ARG A 298 -1.19 26.12 21.41
CA ARG A 298 -0.88 27.12 20.36
C ARG A 298 0.02 26.57 19.25
N GLY A 299 0.14 25.25 19.15
CA GLY A 299 0.94 24.52 18.16
C GLY A 299 2.46 24.49 18.41
N ASP A 300 3.07 25.61 18.76
CA ASP A 300 4.53 25.66 19.00
C ASP A 300 4.91 25.49 20.48
N LEU A 301 6.21 25.27 20.75
CA LEU A 301 6.73 25.18 22.13
C LEU A 301 6.60 26.50 22.91
N LYS A 302 6.55 27.65 22.22
CA LYS A 302 6.28 28.97 22.82
C LYS A 302 4.80 29.09 23.25
N GLY A 303 3.95 28.18 22.77
CA GLY A 303 2.58 27.92 23.22
C GLY A 303 2.49 27.50 24.68
N GLY A 304 3.55 26.87 25.21
CA GLY A 304 3.52 26.14 26.46
C GLY A 304 3.02 24.72 26.26
N ILE A 305 3.55 23.80 27.05
CA ILE A 305 3.18 22.38 27.03
C ILE A 305 1.99 22.18 27.97
N ASN A 306 0.90 21.60 27.47
CA ASN A 306 -0.21 21.19 28.31
C ASN A 306 0.14 19.88 29.03
N GLN A 307 0.34 19.96 30.34
CA GLN A 307 0.70 18.79 31.15
C GLN A 307 -0.47 17.79 31.29
N ALA A 308 -1.73 18.23 31.28
CA ALA A 308 -2.87 17.32 31.36
C ALA A 308 -2.97 16.40 30.12
N GLY A 309 -2.72 16.96 28.92
CA GLY A 309 -2.57 16.18 27.69
C GLY A 309 -1.40 15.19 27.77
N ILE A 310 -0.26 15.59 28.33
CA ILE A 310 0.89 14.68 28.56
C ILE A 310 0.50 13.54 29.53
N ASP A 311 -0.26 13.84 30.58
CA ASP A 311 -0.66 12.88 31.60
C ASP A 311 -1.71 11.89 31.07
N TYR A 312 -2.65 12.32 30.23
CA TYR A 312 -3.59 11.44 29.52
C TYR A 312 -2.85 10.36 28.70
N TYR A 313 -1.95 10.75 27.80
CA TYR A 313 -1.22 9.77 26.98
C TYR A 313 -0.26 8.91 27.82
N ASN A 314 0.33 9.44 28.90
CA ASN A 314 1.10 8.63 29.84
C ASN A 314 0.24 7.55 30.51
N ASN A 315 -0.96 7.89 30.97
CA ASN A 315 -1.89 6.94 31.59
C ASN A 315 -2.33 5.85 30.59
N LEU A 316 -2.64 6.24 29.35
CA LEU A 316 -3.00 5.33 28.27
C LEU A 316 -1.85 4.36 27.93
N ILE A 317 -0.63 4.86 27.73
CA ILE A 317 0.58 4.05 27.49
C ILE A 317 0.84 3.07 28.63
N ASN A 318 0.75 3.54 29.87
CA ASN A 318 1.02 2.74 31.06
C ASN A 318 -0.03 1.61 31.22
N LEU A 319 -1.31 1.92 30.99
CA LEU A 319 -2.38 0.93 31.06
C LEU A 319 -2.22 -0.14 29.97
N LEU A 320 -1.90 0.25 28.74
CA LEU A 320 -1.64 -0.68 27.63
C LEU A 320 -0.52 -1.67 27.95
N LEU A 321 0.63 -1.15 28.38
CA LEU A 321 1.77 -1.97 28.75
C LEU A 321 1.46 -2.89 29.96
N SER A 322 0.63 -2.43 30.91
CA SER A 322 0.16 -3.28 32.03
C SER A 322 -0.70 -4.47 31.58
N LYS A 323 -1.36 -4.35 30.41
CA LYS A 323 -2.19 -5.39 29.78
C LYS A 323 -1.41 -6.21 28.73
N GLY A 324 -0.11 -5.96 28.56
CA GLY A 324 0.76 -6.60 27.56
C GLY A 324 0.65 -6.03 26.14
N VAL A 325 -0.16 -4.98 25.95
CA VAL A 325 -0.47 -4.39 24.65
C VAL A 325 0.59 -3.35 24.28
N LYS A 326 1.25 -3.52 23.13
CA LYS A 326 2.38 -2.71 22.68
C LYS A 326 1.93 -1.38 22.03
N PRO A 327 2.30 -0.20 22.55
CA PRO A 327 1.99 1.07 21.90
C PRO A 327 2.85 1.29 20.65
N PHE A 328 2.17 1.48 19.52
CA PHE A 328 2.68 2.13 18.32
C PHE A 328 2.11 3.56 18.31
N VAL A 329 2.86 4.56 17.86
CA VAL A 329 2.44 5.97 17.96
C VAL A 329 2.60 6.74 16.67
N THR A 330 1.50 7.29 16.17
CA THR A 330 1.47 8.31 15.14
C THR A 330 1.66 9.70 15.77
N ILE A 331 2.48 10.56 15.17
CA ILE A 331 2.80 11.86 15.76
C ILE A 331 1.74 12.88 15.34
N PHE A 332 1.68 13.22 14.04
CA PHE A 332 0.60 14.04 13.50
C PHE A 332 -0.44 13.17 12.82
N HIS A 333 -1.72 13.49 13.06
CA HIS A 333 -2.78 12.83 12.33
C HIS A 333 -3.96 13.75 12.02
N TRP A 334 -3.71 14.72 11.13
CA TRP A 334 -4.65 15.67 10.52
C TRP A 334 -5.25 16.73 11.45
N ASP A 335 -5.15 16.57 12.76
CA ASP A 335 -5.53 17.54 13.80
C ASP A 335 -4.51 18.69 13.94
N LEU A 336 -4.18 19.36 12.84
CA LEU A 336 -3.28 20.51 12.90
C LEU A 336 -3.85 21.54 13.90
N PRO A 337 -3.07 22.08 14.85
CA PRO A 337 -3.55 23.14 15.73
C PRO A 337 -3.98 24.36 14.91
N GLU A 338 -5.20 24.83 15.14
CA GLU A 338 -5.83 25.98 14.47
C GLU A 338 -4.96 27.25 14.55
N ALA A 339 -4.13 27.35 15.59
CA ALA A 339 -3.15 28.42 15.76
C ALA A 339 -2.09 28.47 14.64
N LEU A 340 -1.66 27.32 14.10
CA LEU A 340 -0.66 27.24 13.02
C LEU A 340 -1.29 27.48 11.64
N GLU A 341 -2.53 27.02 11.44
CA GLU A 341 -3.32 27.35 10.25
C GLU A 341 -3.55 28.87 10.14
N HIS A 342 -3.92 29.52 11.25
CA HIS A 342 -4.04 30.99 11.29
C HIS A 342 -2.69 31.74 11.22
N ALA A 343 -1.58 31.17 11.71
CA ALA A 343 -0.29 31.86 11.73
C ALA A 343 0.37 31.94 10.34
N TYR A 344 0.33 30.85 9.58
CA TYR A 344 1.04 30.74 8.30
C TYR A 344 0.38 29.80 7.27
N GLY A 345 -0.90 29.44 7.45
CA GLY A 345 -1.59 28.49 6.56
C GLY A 345 -1.16 27.03 6.79
N GLY A 346 -0.67 26.70 7.98
CA GLY A 346 -0.38 25.33 8.38
C GLY A 346 0.67 24.70 7.47
N PHE A 347 0.31 23.59 6.81
CA PHE A 347 1.22 22.90 5.90
C PHE A 347 1.48 23.65 4.57
N LEU A 348 0.87 24.81 4.32
CA LEU A 348 1.30 25.73 3.26
C LEU A 348 2.58 26.50 3.65
N GLY A 349 2.75 26.82 4.94
CA GLY A 349 3.94 27.50 5.47
C GLY A 349 5.12 26.53 5.63
N SER A 350 6.33 27.00 5.31
CA SER A 350 7.57 26.24 5.50
C SER A 350 7.92 26.01 6.98
N GLU A 351 7.43 26.90 7.82
CA GLU A 351 7.61 26.99 9.26
C GLU A 351 7.14 25.73 9.98
N ILE A 352 6.11 25.05 9.43
CA ILE A 352 5.55 23.80 9.93
C ILE A 352 6.60 22.69 10.10
N VAL A 353 7.68 22.71 9.30
CA VAL A 353 8.76 21.71 9.37
C VAL A 353 9.52 21.82 10.70
N ASN A 354 9.66 23.04 11.24
CA ASN A 354 10.28 23.27 12.55
C ASN A 354 9.32 22.95 13.69
N ASP A 355 8.08 23.46 13.62
CA ASP A 355 7.10 23.25 14.69
C ASP A 355 6.73 21.75 14.81
N PHE A 356 6.60 21.02 13.70
CA PHE A 356 6.38 19.57 13.70
C PHE A 356 7.60 18.80 14.23
N ARG A 357 8.83 19.20 13.88
CA ARG A 357 10.05 18.59 14.44
C ARG A 357 10.06 18.74 15.96
N ASP A 358 9.74 19.92 16.47
CA ASP A 358 9.81 20.23 17.91
C ASP A 358 8.68 19.55 18.68
N TYR A 359 7.49 19.43 18.08
CA TYR A 359 6.39 18.61 18.57
C TYR A 359 6.73 17.11 18.58
N ALA A 360 7.35 16.59 17.52
CA ALA A 360 7.83 15.21 17.43
C ALA A 360 8.91 14.92 18.49
N GLU A 361 9.88 15.82 18.64
CA GLU A 361 10.92 15.72 19.68
C GLU A 361 10.31 15.71 21.09
N LEU A 362 9.32 16.57 21.38
CA LEU A 362 8.59 16.53 22.64
C LEU A 362 7.90 15.17 22.88
N CYS A 363 7.28 14.58 21.85
CA CYS A 363 6.70 13.25 21.94
C CYS A 363 7.76 12.17 22.24
N PHE A 364 8.92 12.22 21.57
CA PHE A 364 10.03 11.30 21.83
C PHE A 364 10.56 11.45 23.27
N GLN A 365 10.70 12.68 23.77
CA GLN A 365 11.14 12.96 25.14
C GLN A 365 10.18 12.45 26.21
N LYS A 366 8.86 12.58 25.99
CA LYS A 366 7.83 12.32 27.01
C LYS A 366 7.33 10.88 27.03
N PHE A 367 7.44 10.15 25.91
CA PHE A 367 6.83 8.82 25.76
C PHE A 367 7.76 7.74 25.18
N GLY A 368 8.88 8.11 24.56
CA GLY A 368 9.77 7.18 23.86
C GLY A 368 10.58 6.24 24.78
N ASP A 369 10.56 6.47 26.08
CA ASP A 369 11.03 5.51 27.09
C ASP A 369 10.21 4.21 27.04
N ARG A 370 8.90 4.30 26.77
CA ARG A 370 7.94 3.20 26.68
C ARG A 370 7.51 2.87 25.24
N VAL A 371 7.28 3.87 24.40
CA VAL A 371 6.88 3.71 22.99
C VAL A 371 8.08 3.27 22.14
N LYS A 372 7.89 2.22 21.32
CA LYS A 372 8.96 1.60 20.51
C LYS A 372 8.71 1.58 19.01
N HIS A 373 7.57 2.10 18.56
CA HIS A 373 7.28 2.23 17.14
C HIS A 373 6.57 3.55 16.91
N TRP A 374 7.13 4.36 16.02
CA TRP A 374 6.71 5.71 15.72
C TRP A 374 6.35 5.84 14.24
N THR A 375 5.26 6.52 13.95
CA THR A 375 4.77 6.86 12.62
C THR A 375 4.72 8.39 12.57
N THR A 376 5.45 9.08 11.70
CA THR A 376 5.44 10.55 11.75
C THR A 376 4.10 11.12 11.31
N LEU A 377 3.59 10.62 10.19
CA LEU A 377 2.37 11.05 9.51
C LEU A 377 1.60 9.79 9.09
N ASN A 378 0.27 9.89 9.06
CA ASN A 378 -0.58 8.93 8.37
C ASN A 378 -1.34 9.65 7.25
N GLU A 379 -1.41 9.01 6.09
CA GLU A 379 -2.17 9.45 4.92
C GLU A 379 -1.93 10.90 4.45
N PRO A 380 -0.66 11.31 4.22
CA PRO A 380 -0.41 12.64 3.66
C PRO A 380 -1.02 12.82 2.27
N PHE A 381 -1.24 11.73 1.50
CA PHE A 381 -1.95 11.77 0.22
C PHE A 381 -3.40 12.24 0.38
N THR A 382 -4.16 11.71 1.33
CA THR A 382 -5.56 12.13 1.50
C THR A 382 -5.67 13.57 2.00
N VAL A 383 -4.69 14.08 2.76
CA VAL A 383 -4.68 15.51 3.14
C VAL A 383 -4.49 16.39 1.91
N VAL A 384 -3.51 16.12 1.06
CA VAL A 384 -3.29 16.94 -0.16
C VAL A 384 -4.45 16.81 -1.15
N HIS A 385 -5.05 15.63 -1.26
CA HIS A 385 -6.22 15.38 -2.10
C HIS A 385 -7.48 16.05 -1.54
N GLU A 386 -7.96 15.63 -0.37
CA GLU A 386 -9.29 16.01 0.12
C GLU A 386 -9.30 17.33 0.91
N GLY A 387 -8.16 17.72 1.49
CA GLY A 387 -7.99 18.99 2.20
C GLY A 387 -7.66 20.19 1.31
N TYR A 388 -6.96 19.96 0.18
CA TYR A 388 -6.43 21.02 -0.70
C TYR A 388 -6.74 20.85 -2.21
N THR A 389 -7.22 19.70 -2.69
CA THR A 389 -7.62 19.50 -4.10
C THR A 389 -9.14 19.51 -4.30
N THR A 390 -9.90 18.80 -3.46
CA THR A 390 -11.38 18.76 -3.52
C THR A 390 -12.08 19.64 -2.48
N GLY A 391 -11.42 19.90 -1.33
CA GLY A 391 -11.94 20.72 -0.23
C GLY A 391 -13.12 20.09 0.51
N GLU A 392 -13.18 18.76 0.52
CA GLU A 392 -14.17 17.93 1.20
C GLU A 392 -13.82 17.69 2.69
N LYS A 393 -12.53 17.78 3.03
CA LYS A 393 -12.00 17.60 4.40
C LYS A 393 -11.20 18.82 4.85
N ALA A 394 -10.90 18.94 6.14
CA ALA A 394 -10.16 20.09 6.67
C ALA A 394 -8.76 20.23 6.02
N PRO A 395 -8.29 21.45 5.69
CA PRO A 395 -8.90 22.76 5.98
C PRO A 395 -9.96 23.24 4.97
N GLY A 396 -10.41 22.42 4.02
CA GLY A 396 -11.55 22.76 3.14
C GLY A 396 -11.20 23.63 1.93
N ARG A 397 -9.97 23.51 1.43
CA ARG A 397 -9.43 24.36 0.36
C ARG A 397 -9.49 23.66 -1.00
N CYS A 398 -9.81 24.42 -2.03
CA CYS A 398 -9.74 23.98 -3.42
C CYS A 398 -9.92 25.17 -4.39
N SER A 399 -9.58 24.96 -5.67
CA SER A 399 -9.88 25.92 -6.73
C SER A 399 -11.41 26.12 -6.86
N SER A 400 -11.85 27.36 -7.04
CA SER A 400 -13.30 27.72 -7.02
C SER A 400 -14.17 27.03 -8.07
N PHE A 401 -13.58 26.54 -9.16
CA PHE A 401 -14.26 25.74 -10.19
C PHE A 401 -14.48 24.27 -9.78
N THR A 402 -13.71 23.75 -8.81
CA THR A 402 -13.87 22.38 -8.30
C THR A 402 -15.08 22.28 -7.37
N ASN A 403 -15.18 23.19 -6.41
CA ASN A 403 -16.31 23.27 -5.49
C ASN A 403 -16.49 24.73 -5.00
N PRO A 404 -17.62 25.40 -5.31
CA PRO A 404 -17.85 26.79 -4.89
C PRO A 404 -18.06 26.96 -3.38
N LYS A 405 -18.10 25.86 -2.60
CA LYS A 405 -18.09 25.84 -1.13
C LYS A 405 -16.70 25.66 -0.50
N CYS A 406 -15.61 25.75 -1.27
CA CYS A 406 -14.25 25.79 -0.70
C CYS A 406 -13.94 27.18 -0.14
N PHE A 407 -13.11 27.25 0.90
CA PHE A 407 -12.73 28.52 1.54
C PHE A 407 -11.62 29.27 0.77
N GLY A 408 -11.62 29.12 -0.57
CA GLY A 408 -10.54 29.48 -1.46
C GLY A 408 -9.44 28.42 -1.57
N GLY A 409 -8.33 28.81 -2.18
CA GLY A 409 -7.17 27.97 -2.47
C GLY A 409 -7.00 27.65 -3.95
N ASP A 410 -5.96 26.89 -4.27
CA ASP A 410 -5.65 26.42 -5.63
C ASP A 410 -5.19 24.96 -5.64
N GLY A 411 -6.08 24.07 -6.06
CA GLY A 411 -5.82 22.64 -6.24
C GLY A 411 -4.82 22.30 -7.35
N ALA A 412 -4.30 23.29 -8.10
CA ALA A 412 -3.17 23.10 -9.01
C ALA A 412 -1.81 23.24 -8.31
N THR A 413 -1.72 23.94 -7.17
CA THR A 413 -0.44 24.29 -6.51
C THR A 413 -0.37 23.87 -5.04
N GLU A 414 -1.40 24.18 -4.26
CA GLU A 414 -1.42 23.92 -2.81
C GLU A 414 -1.19 22.45 -2.43
N PRO A 415 -1.78 21.44 -3.12
CA PRO A 415 -1.51 20.03 -2.85
C PRO A 415 -0.02 19.67 -2.91
N TYR A 416 0.73 20.27 -3.84
CA TYR A 416 2.16 19.99 -4.02
C TYR A 416 3.04 20.69 -2.99
N ILE A 417 2.65 21.90 -2.55
CA ILE A 417 3.33 22.63 -1.46
C ILE A 417 3.15 21.88 -0.14
N VAL A 418 1.90 21.51 0.18
CA VAL A 418 1.54 20.74 1.38
C VAL A 418 2.22 19.38 1.40
N GLY A 419 2.21 18.65 0.27
CA GLY A 419 2.90 17.36 0.15
C GLY A 419 4.43 17.46 0.27
N HIS A 420 5.02 18.56 -0.17
CA HIS A 420 6.45 18.85 0.03
C HIS A 420 6.76 19.11 1.51
N ASN A 421 6.01 20.01 2.16
CA ASN A 421 6.19 20.33 3.57
C ASN A 421 5.93 19.11 4.48
N PHE A 422 4.98 18.24 4.14
CA PHE A 422 4.80 16.95 4.83
C PHE A 422 6.07 16.07 4.77
N LEU A 423 6.67 15.93 3.59
CA LEU A 423 7.89 15.15 3.44
C LEU A 423 9.04 15.74 4.24
N LEU A 424 9.27 17.06 4.15
CA LEU A 424 10.30 17.75 4.93
C LEU A 424 10.08 17.58 6.44
N ALA A 425 8.84 17.72 6.92
CA ALA A 425 8.46 17.53 8.31
C ALA A 425 8.72 16.09 8.79
N HIS A 426 8.35 15.08 7.99
CA HIS A 426 8.69 13.68 8.23
C HIS A 426 10.21 13.46 8.32
N GLY A 427 10.98 13.98 7.35
CA GLY A 427 12.44 13.87 7.32
C GLY A 427 13.10 14.50 8.54
N ALA A 428 12.64 15.68 8.97
CA ALA A 428 13.13 16.37 10.15
C ALA A 428 12.85 15.58 11.45
N ALA A 429 11.64 15.04 11.60
CA ALA A 429 11.26 14.20 12.74
C ALA A 429 12.03 12.87 12.79
N VAL A 430 12.29 12.25 11.64
CA VAL A 430 13.11 11.02 11.56
C VAL A 430 14.57 11.31 11.87
N LYS A 431 15.13 12.39 11.32
CA LYS A 431 16.50 12.82 11.59
C LYS A 431 16.72 13.03 13.09
N ILE A 432 15.85 13.81 13.74
CA ILE A 432 15.99 14.10 15.17
C ILE A 432 15.76 12.86 16.04
N TYR A 433 14.87 11.94 15.62
CA TYR A 433 14.72 10.63 16.28
C TYR A 433 16.00 9.80 16.22
N ARG A 434 16.59 9.67 15.03
CA ARG A 434 17.81 8.86 14.80
C ARG A 434 19.04 9.43 15.52
N GLU A 435 19.22 10.75 15.46
CA GLU A 435 20.39 11.44 16.03
C GLU A 435 20.38 11.48 17.56
N LYS A 436 19.22 11.73 18.19
CA LYS A 436 19.12 11.90 19.66
C LYS A 436 18.56 10.69 20.42
N TYR A 437 17.57 9.99 19.85
CA TYR A 437 16.68 9.12 20.63
C TYR A 437 16.82 7.62 20.34
N GLN A 438 16.99 7.23 19.07
CA GLN A 438 16.89 5.82 18.65
C GLN A 438 17.91 4.91 19.34
N ALA A 439 19.16 5.34 19.50
CA ALA A 439 20.21 4.54 20.14
C ALA A 439 19.89 4.22 21.62
N ILE A 440 19.25 5.16 22.32
CA ILE A 440 18.90 5.06 23.74
C ILE A 440 17.57 4.30 23.91
N GLN A 441 16.55 4.73 23.17
CA GLN A 441 15.17 4.25 23.29
C GLN A 441 14.92 2.92 22.59
N LYS A 442 15.74 2.58 21.57
CA LYS A 442 15.69 1.33 20.79
C LYS A 442 14.34 1.08 20.09
N GLY A 443 13.63 2.15 19.77
CA GLY A 443 12.43 2.10 18.94
C GLY A 443 12.73 2.23 17.45
N LYS A 444 11.67 2.16 16.63
CA LYS A 444 11.69 2.33 15.18
C LYS A 444 10.81 3.51 14.77
N ILE A 445 11.14 4.18 13.69
CA ILE A 445 10.32 5.25 13.12
C ILE A 445 9.98 5.00 11.63
N GLY A 446 8.82 5.46 11.19
CA GLY A 446 8.31 5.26 9.84
C GLY A 446 7.21 6.26 9.48
N ILE A 447 6.46 5.96 8.44
CA ILE A 447 5.33 6.76 7.94
C ILE A 447 4.26 5.80 7.41
N ALA A 448 2.99 6.17 7.51
CA ALA A 448 1.87 5.36 7.01
C ALA A 448 1.22 6.05 5.81
N LEU A 449 1.07 5.31 4.71
CA LEU A 449 0.66 5.81 3.40
C LEU A 449 -0.55 5.02 2.92
N ASN A 450 -1.62 5.71 2.54
CA ASN A 450 -2.72 5.09 1.81
C ASN A 450 -2.48 5.05 0.31
N THR A 451 -3.08 4.05 -0.32
CA THR A 451 -3.53 4.16 -1.70
C THR A 451 -4.64 3.15 -1.97
N VAL A 452 -5.43 3.40 -3.01
CA VAL A 452 -6.18 2.33 -3.68
C VAL A 452 -5.24 1.62 -4.64
N TRP A 453 -5.42 0.30 -4.84
CA TRP A 453 -4.60 -0.38 -5.84
C TRP A 453 -5.18 -0.19 -7.26
N HIS A 454 -4.30 0.15 -8.21
CA HIS A 454 -4.68 0.59 -9.55
C HIS A 454 -4.51 -0.52 -10.58
N TYR A 455 -5.62 -1.01 -11.13
CA TYR A 455 -5.59 -1.94 -12.26
C TYR A 455 -5.84 -1.20 -13.59
N PRO A 456 -5.17 -1.57 -14.69
CA PRO A 456 -5.44 -0.97 -16.01
C PRO A 456 -6.84 -1.37 -16.50
N TYR A 457 -7.60 -0.40 -17.03
CA TYR A 457 -8.99 -0.60 -17.48
C TYR A 457 -9.11 -1.62 -18.63
N SER A 458 -8.12 -1.69 -19.50
CA SER A 458 -8.00 -2.72 -20.54
C SER A 458 -6.58 -3.27 -20.62
N ASP A 459 -6.36 -4.26 -21.50
CA ASP A 459 -5.02 -4.78 -21.78
C ASP A 459 -4.15 -3.83 -22.62
N SER A 460 -4.63 -2.64 -22.99
CA SER A 460 -3.89 -1.66 -23.77
C SER A 460 -2.58 -1.22 -23.07
N HIS A 461 -1.58 -0.84 -23.87
CA HIS A 461 -0.34 -0.28 -23.32
C HIS A 461 -0.59 1.07 -22.62
N ALA A 462 -1.54 1.86 -23.14
CA ALA A 462 -1.91 3.15 -22.59
C ALA A 462 -2.48 3.03 -21.16
N ASP A 463 -3.49 2.17 -20.94
CA ASP A 463 -4.08 1.97 -19.60
C ASP A 463 -3.07 1.38 -18.61
N LYS A 464 -2.13 0.55 -19.08
CA LYS A 464 -1.04 0.00 -18.27
C LYS A 464 -0.03 1.07 -17.83
N LEU A 465 0.22 2.08 -18.67
CA LEU A 465 0.97 3.27 -18.25
C LEU A 465 0.12 4.17 -17.34
N ALA A 466 -1.17 4.35 -17.62
CA ALA A 466 -2.06 5.16 -16.80
C ALA A 466 -2.20 4.62 -15.36
N ALA A 467 -2.34 3.31 -15.17
CA ALA A 467 -2.35 2.68 -13.85
C ALA A 467 -1.03 2.90 -13.07
N ALA A 468 0.11 2.91 -13.79
CA ALA A 468 1.40 3.27 -13.20
C ALA A 468 1.46 4.75 -12.82
N ARG A 469 0.97 5.67 -13.67
CA ARG A 469 0.88 7.11 -13.34
C ARG A 469 -0.04 7.39 -12.14
N ALA A 470 -1.19 6.73 -12.05
CA ALA A 470 -2.09 6.85 -10.91
C ALA A 470 -1.40 6.41 -9.60
N THR A 471 -0.69 5.27 -9.62
CA THR A 471 0.12 4.79 -8.48
C THR A 471 1.28 5.74 -8.16
N ALA A 472 1.87 6.37 -9.18
CA ALA A 472 2.94 7.34 -9.03
C ALA A 472 2.47 8.63 -8.33
N PHE A 473 1.26 9.12 -8.64
CA PHE A 473 0.66 10.31 -8.04
C PHE A 473 0.05 10.06 -6.64
N THR A 474 -0.09 8.80 -6.20
CA THR A 474 -0.69 8.44 -4.91
C THR A 474 0.34 7.88 -3.92
N PHE A 475 0.75 6.62 -4.09
CA PHE A 475 1.59 5.88 -3.15
C PHE A 475 3.06 6.25 -3.31
N ASP A 476 3.54 6.26 -4.55
CA ASP A 476 4.94 6.52 -4.83
C ASP A 476 5.28 8.01 -4.64
N TYR A 477 4.30 8.92 -4.69
CA TYR A 477 4.47 10.35 -4.43
C TYR A 477 5.17 10.59 -3.09
N PHE A 478 4.78 9.84 -2.06
CA PHE A 478 5.39 9.92 -0.74
C PHE A 478 6.47 8.84 -0.51
N LEU A 479 6.40 7.69 -1.18
CA LEU A 479 7.37 6.61 -0.99
C LEU A 479 8.68 6.77 -1.78
N GLU A 480 8.68 7.30 -3.01
CA GLU A 480 9.95 7.55 -3.73
C GLU A 480 10.84 8.61 -3.04
N PRO A 481 10.32 9.72 -2.48
CA PRO A 481 11.13 10.68 -1.74
C PRO A 481 11.82 10.06 -0.53
N ILE A 482 11.10 9.30 0.30
CA ILE A 482 11.68 8.72 1.53
C ILE A 482 12.60 7.51 1.27
N VAL A 483 12.60 6.95 0.05
CA VAL A 483 13.49 5.84 -0.35
C VAL A 483 14.70 6.35 -1.15
N TYR A 484 14.51 7.34 -2.03
CA TYR A 484 15.51 7.77 -3.02
C TYR A 484 15.92 9.24 -2.93
N GLY A 485 15.22 10.07 -2.13
CA GLY A 485 15.46 11.52 -2.02
C GLY A 485 14.90 12.34 -3.19
N ARG A 486 13.91 11.83 -3.93
CA ARG A 486 13.35 12.48 -5.13
C ARG A 486 11.89 12.07 -5.37
N TYR A 487 11.13 12.90 -6.09
CA TYR A 487 9.79 12.55 -6.54
C TYR A 487 9.77 11.50 -7.67
N PRO A 488 8.64 10.79 -7.87
CA PRO A 488 8.45 9.90 -9.00
C PRO A 488 8.67 10.59 -10.35
N ALA A 489 9.29 9.87 -11.28
CA ALA A 489 9.58 10.39 -12.62
C ALA A 489 8.31 10.81 -13.38
N ASP A 490 7.20 10.08 -13.21
CA ASP A 490 5.91 10.46 -13.80
C ASP A 490 5.39 11.79 -13.26
N MET A 491 5.48 12.07 -11.96
CA MET A 491 5.06 13.37 -11.41
C MET A 491 5.93 14.51 -11.95
N VAL A 492 7.25 14.35 -11.99
CA VAL A 492 8.18 15.34 -12.57
C VAL A 492 7.90 15.55 -14.07
N ASN A 493 7.53 14.50 -14.80
CA ASN A 493 7.21 14.58 -16.21
C ASN A 493 5.84 15.23 -16.48
N TYR A 494 4.85 15.04 -15.62
CA TYR A 494 3.47 15.44 -15.88
C TYR A 494 3.07 16.78 -15.22
N VAL A 495 3.53 17.09 -14.00
CA VAL A 495 3.17 18.35 -13.31
C VAL A 495 3.89 19.54 -13.94
N LYS A 496 3.16 20.30 -14.78
CA LYS A 496 3.73 21.41 -15.57
C LYS A 496 3.80 22.73 -14.81
N GLY A 497 4.68 23.63 -15.27
CA GLY A 497 4.72 25.04 -14.83
C GLY A 497 5.42 25.29 -13.49
N GLY A 498 6.27 24.36 -13.03
CA GLY A 498 7.03 24.53 -11.77
C GLY A 498 6.20 24.34 -10.49
N ARG A 499 4.98 23.77 -10.60
CA ARG A 499 4.04 23.60 -9.48
C ARG A 499 4.45 22.48 -8.51
N LEU A 500 5.22 21.49 -8.96
CA LEU A 500 5.88 20.52 -8.10
C LEU A 500 7.21 21.12 -7.60
N PRO A 501 7.41 21.34 -6.28
CA PRO A 501 8.65 21.91 -5.77
C PRO A 501 9.85 20.96 -5.94
N THR A 502 11.07 21.50 -5.88
CA THR A 502 12.31 20.72 -6.00
C THR A 502 13.05 20.66 -4.67
N PHE A 503 13.39 19.46 -4.19
CA PHE A 503 14.28 19.31 -3.03
C PHE A 503 15.67 19.87 -3.32
N THR A 504 16.23 20.58 -2.34
CA THR A 504 17.67 20.86 -2.24
C THR A 504 18.47 19.56 -2.04
N PRO A 505 19.80 19.56 -2.27
CA PRO A 505 20.66 18.42 -1.94
C PRO A 505 20.55 17.99 -0.48
N GLU A 506 20.40 18.94 0.43
CA GLU A 506 20.29 18.74 1.88
C GLU A 506 18.98 18.04 2.25
N GLU A 507 17.85 18.49 1.71
CA GLU A 507 16.53 17.87 1.92
C GLU A 507 16.45 16.48 1.26
N SER A 508 16.97 16.34 0.03
CA SER A 508 17.08 15.06 -0.67
C SER A 508 17.89 14.04 0.15
N SER A 509 19.00 14.47 0.75
CA SER A 509 19.82 13.64 1.64
C SER A 509 19.15 13.34 2.99
N MET A 510 18.34 14.25 3.53
CA MET A 510 17.55 14.03 4.76
C MET A 510 16.41 13.01 4.56
N LEU A 511 15.76 13.04 3.40
CA LEU A 511 14.66 12.13 3.05
C LEU A 511 15.14 10.74 2.65
N LYS A 512 16.30 10.63 2.02
CA LYS A 512 16.76 9.36 1.43
C LYS A 512 17.01 8.28 2.50
N GLY A 513 16.08 7.34 2.61
CA GLY A 513 16.08 6.27 3.60
C GLY A 513 15.50 6.68 4.95
N SER A 514 14.64 7.70 5.01
CA SER A 514 14.06 8.26 6.26
C SER A 514 12.99 7.38 6.93
N TYR A 515 13.13 6.06 6.89
CA TYR A 515 12.22 5.13 7.55
C TYR A 515 12.92 3.83 7.98
N ASP A 516 12.40 3.20 9.02
CA ASP A 516 12.75 1.84 9.48
C ASP A 516 11.64 0.83 9.13
N PHE A 517 10.43 1.32 8.85
CA PHE A 517 9.28 0.58 8.33
C PHE A 517 8.34 1.52 7.55
N VAL A 518 7.49 0.95 6.69
CA VAL A 518 6.42 1.68 5.99
C VAL A 518 5.07 1.10 6.39
N GLY A 519 4.14 1.97 6.75
CA GLY A 519 2.73 1.67 6.91
C GLY A 519 1.99 1.73 5.58
N VAL A 520 1.13 0.75 5.31
CA VAL A 520 0.29 0.68 4.11
C VAL A 520 -1.18 0.67 4.53
N ASN A 521 -1.90 1.74 4.24
CA ASN A 521 -3.35 1.80 4.44
C ASN A 521 -4.03 1.38 3.14
N TYR A 522 -4.92 0.40 3.21
CA TYR A 522 -5.58 -0.17 2.05
C TYR A 522 -7.04 -0.48 2.35
N TYR A 523 -7.93 -0.19 1.41
CA TYR A 523 -9.38 -0.39 1.57
C TYR A 523 -10.06 -0.95 0.32
N SER A 524 -9.64 -0.45 -0.85
CA SER A 524 -10.35 -0.56 -2.12
C SER A 524 -9.36 -0.63 -3.29
N SER A 525 -9.82 -1.08 -4.46
CA SER A 525 -9.09 -1.04 -5.72
C SER A 525 -9.94 -0.36 -6.79
N PHE A 526 -9.29 0.22 -7.81
CA PHE A 526 -9.99 0.89 -8.90
C PHE A 526 -9.36 0.57 -10.26
N TYR A 527 -10.14 0.75 -11.33
CA TYR A 527 -9.64 0.68 -12.70
C TYR A 527 -9.18 2.05 -13.19
N VAL A 528 -8.12 2.08 -14.00
CA VAL A 528 -7.53 3.31 -14.51
C VAL A 528 -7.48 3.30 -16.03
N LYS A 529 -8.02 4.36 -16.64
CA LYS A 529 -7.96 4.65 -18.08
C LYS A 529 -6.90 5.69 -18.39
N ASP A 530 -6.22 5.54 -19.52
CA ASP A 530 -5.49 6.64 -20.15
C ASP A 530 -6.48 7.66 -20.75
N VAL A 531 -6.28 8.96 -20.51
CA VAL A 531 -7.11 10.03 -21.07
C VAL A 531 -6.25 11.21 -21.52
N PRO A 532 -6.72 12.05 -22.47
CA PRO A 532 -6.05 13.31 -22.80
C PRO A 532 -5.86 14.19 -21.55
N CYS A 533 -4.68 14.77 -21.41
CA CYS A 533 -4.41 15.74 -20.35
C CYS A 533 -5.36 16.95 -20.42
N ALA A 534 -5.82 17.42 -19.27
CA ALA A 534 -6.62 18.64 -19.20
C ALA A 534 -5.81 19.87 -19.65
N THR A 535 -6.48 20.82 -20.31
CA THR A 535 -5.91 22.12 -20.73
C THR A 535 -6.49 23.30 -19.97
N GLU A 536 -7.59 23.07 -19.25
CA GLU A 536 -8.34 24.03 -18.44
C GLU A 536 -8.71 23.32 -17.11
N ASN A 537 -9.06 24.09 -16.07
CA ASN A 537 -9.43 23.55 -14.75
C ASN A 537 -8.40 22.54 -14.19
N ILE A 538 -7.11 22.88 -14.31
CA ILE A 538 -5.99 22.05 -13.88
C ILE A 538 -6.02 21.88 -12.35
N THR A 539 -5.82 20.64 -11.89
CA THR A 539 -5.64 20.28 -10.48
C THR A 539 -4.69 19.08 -10.38
N MET A 540 -4.25 18.73 -9.17
CA MET A 540 -3.47 17.50 -8.92
C MET A 540 -4.14 16.25 -9.53
N ASN A 541 -5.47 16.20 -9.55
CA ASN A 541 -6.23 15.06 -10.08
C ASN A 541 -6.13 14.96 -11.61
N THR A 542 -6.09 16.10 -12.33
CA THR A 542 -6.01 16.11 -13.79
C THR A 542 -4.57 16.05 -14.34
N ASP A 543 -3.57 16.43 -13.54
CA ASP A 543 -2.15 16.40 -13.91
C ASP A 543 -1.65 15.02 -14.35
N SER A 544 -2.11 13.95 -13.70
CA SER A 544 -1.72 12.57 -14.04
C SER A 544 -2.24 12.09 -15.40
N CYS A 545 -3.19 12.83 -16.01
CA CYS A 545 -3.88 12.49 -17.26
C CYS A 545 -4.48 11.07 -17.24
N VAL A 546 -5.18 10.71 -16.17
CA VAL A 546 -5.90 9.43 -16.04
C VAL A 546 -7.37 9.65 -15.70
N SER A 547 -8.19 8.62 -15.90
CA SER A 547 -9.53 8.52 -15.31
C SER A 547 -9.61 7.27 -14.44
N ILE A 548 -9.84 7.45 -13.14
CA ILE A 548 -10.04 6.38 -12.16
C ILE A 548 -11.53 6.08 -12.09
N VAL A 549 -11.92 4.80 -12.21
CA VAL A 549 -13.32 4.35 -12.24
C VAL A 549 -13.52 3.03 -11.49
N GLY A 550 -14.62 2.93 -10.74
CA GLY A 550 -14.93 1.76 -9.91
C GLY A 550 -15.49 0.56 -10.68
N GLU A 551 -15.87 0.75 -11.95
CA GLU A 551 -16.52 -0.25 -12.79
C GLU A 551 -15.84 -0.42 -14.16
N ARG A 552 -16.05 -1.58 -14.78
CA ARG A 552 -15.61 -1.93 -16.15
C ARG A 552 -16.79 -2.51 -16.89
N ASN A 553 -17.18 -1.91 -18.02
CA ASN A 553 -18.34 -2.32 -18.82
C ASN A 553 -19.66 -2.44 -18.01
N GLY A 554 -19.92 -1.54 -17.06
CA GLY A 554 -21.11 -1.61 -16.18
C GLY A 554 -21.03 -2.64 -15.05
N VAL A 555 -19.86 -3.24 -14.80
CA VAL A 555 -19.63 -4.20 -13.70
C VAL A 555 -18.63 -3.59 -12.71
N PRO A 556 -19.01 -3.33 -11.44
CA PRO A 556 -18.09 -2.91 -10.39
C PRO A 556 -16.91 -3.87 -10.20
N ILE A 557 -15.75 -3.36 -9.80
CA ILE A 557 -14.55 -4.16 -9.50
C ILE A 557 -14.78 -5.13 -8.33
N GLY A 558 -15.60 -4.73 -7.35
CA GLY A 558 -16.04 -5.55 -6.22
C GLY A 558 -17.34 -4.99 -5.62
N PRO A 559 -17.94 -5.67 -4.62
CA PRO A 559 -19.13 -5.19 -3.92
C PRO A 559 -18.87 -3.87 -3.19
N ALA A 560 -19.83 -2.95 -3.18
CA ALA A 560 -19.78 -1.75 -2.36
C ALA A 560 -20.03 -2.07 -0.87
N ALA A 561 -19.48 -1.23 0.02
CA ALA A 561 -19.69 -1.28 1.46
C ALA A 561 -20.70 -0.21 1.93
N GLY A 562 -20.54 0.35 3.14
CA GLY A 562 -21.35 1.47 3.63
C GLY A 562 -21.06 2.79 2.89
N SER A 563 -19.82 2.97 2.43
CA SER A 563 -19.36 4.14 1.70
C SER A 563 -19.24 3.88 0.20
N ASP A 564 -19.73 4.83 -0.62
CA ASP A 564 -19.71 4.75 -2.10
C ASP A 564 -18.29 4.57 -2.71
N TRP A 565 -17.24 5.00 -2.00
CA TRP A 565 -15.84 4.90 -2.43
C TRP A 565 -15.19 3.54 -2.11
N LEU A 566 -15.80 2.72 -1.24
CA LEU A 566 -15.20 1.49 -0.72
C LEU A 566 -15.75 0.28 -1.49
N LEU A 567 -14.99 -0.17 -2.48
CA LEU A 567 -15.28 -1.35 -3.29
C LEU A 567 -14.39 -2.51 -2.83
N ILE A 568 -15.02 -3.53 -2.25
CA ILE A 568 -14.37 -4.65 -1.56
C ILE A 568 -13.61 -5.51 -2.58
N TYR A 569 -12.29 -5.37 -2.61
CA TYR A 569 -11.41 -6.07 -3.55
C TYR A 569 -10.13 -6.58 -2.87
N PRO A 570 -10.11 -7.81 -2.33
CA PRO A 570 -9.02 -8.26 -1.46
C PRO A 570 -7.69 -8.49 -2.19
N GLU A 571 -7.70 -8.86 -3.48
CA GLU A 571 -6.48 -9.09 -4.27
C GLU A 571 -5.55 -7.87 -4.33
N GLY A 572 -6.12 -6.66 -4.28
CA GLY A 572 -5.35 -5.42 -4.39
C GLY A 572 -4.39 -5.19 -3.23
N ILE A 573 -4.68 -5.68 -2.01
CA ILE A 573 -3.75 -5.54 -0.89
C ILE A 573 -2.48 -6.35 -1.12
N ARG A 574 -2.60 -7.56 -1.68
CA ARG A 574 -1.47 -8.42 -2.05
C ARG A 574 -0.63 -7.75 -3.14
N ASP A 575 -1.29 -7.19 -4.15
CA ASP A 575 -0.61 -6.61 -5.31
C ASP A 575 0.10 -5.28 -4.96
N LEU A 576 -0.50 -4.45 -4.10
CA LEU A 576 0.15 -3.27 -3.50
C LEU A 576 1.35 -3.66 -2.62
N LEU A 577 1.22 -4.68 -1.76
CA LEU A 577 2.33 -5.19 -0.95
C LEU A 577 3.46 -5.78 -1.82
N LEU A 578 3.14 -6.38 -2.97
CA LEU A 578 4.12 -6.84 -3.96
C LEU A 578 4.77 -5.67 -4.71
N HIS A 579 4.04 -4.62 -5.07
CA HIS A 579 4.60 -3.38 -5.64
C HIS A 579 5.58 -2.72 -4.68
N ALA A 580 5.19 -2.57 -3.41
CA ALA A 580 6.05 -2.08 -2.34
C ALA A 580 7.36 -2.89 -2.23
N LYS A 581 7.27 -4.24 -2.27
CA LYS A 581 8.45 -5.12 -2.31
C LYS A 581 9.32 -4.89 -3.55
N LEU A 582 8.72 -4.94 -4.74
CA LEU A 582 9.42 -5.04 -6.02
C LEU A 582 10.04 -3.72 -6.47
N LYS A 583 9.35 -2.59 -6.22
CA LYS A 583 9.84 -1.26 -6.57
C LYS A 583 10.84 -0.72 -5.54
N PHE A 584 10.62 -0.95 -4.24
CA PHE A 584 11.35 -0.27 -3.16
C PHE A 584 12.30 -1.15 -2.33
N ASN A 585 12.73 -2.29 -2.87
CA ASN A 585 13.72 -3.19 -2.26
C ASN A 585 13.27 -3.79 -0.90
N ASP A 586 12.08 -4.38 -0.87
CA ASP A 586 11.53 -5.17 0.24
C ASP A 586 11.55 -4.51 1.64
N PRO A 587 11.05 -3.26 1.76
CA PRO A 587 11.00 -2.55 3.04
C PRO A 587 10.18 -3.34 4.09
N ALA A 588 10.45 -3.10 5.37
CA ALA A 588 9.62 -3.70 6.43
C ALA A 588 8.22 -3.07 6.39
N LEU A 589 7.20 -3.85 6.03
CA LEU A 589 5.84 -3.37 5.86
C LEU A 589 4.96 -3.69 7.07
N TYR A 590 4.09 -2.76 7.42
CA TYR A 590 2.89 -3.05 8.21
C TYR A 590 1.72 -2.60 7.34
N VAL A 591 0.71 -3.43 7.10
CA VAL A 591 -0.58 -2.88 6.64
C VAL A 591 -1.10 -2.09 7.83
N THR A 592 -1.13 -0.75 7.79
CA THR A 592 -1.45 0.13 8.94
C THR A 592 -2.91 0.55 9.03
N GLU A 593 -3.71 0.37 7.99
CA GLU A 593 -5.17 0.40 8.09
C GLU A 593 -5.72 -0.57 7.04
N ASN A 594 -6.72 -1.38 7.41
CA ASN A 594 -7.57 -2.10 6.46
C ASN A 594 -8.91 -2.41 7.13
N GLY A 595 -10.04 -2.21 6.46
CA GLY A 595 -11.35 -2.35 7.09
C GLY A 595 -12.52 -2.13 6.16
N VAL A 596 -13.72 -2.33 6.68
CA VAL A 596 -14.97 -2.14 5.93
C VAL A 596 -16.05 -1.55 6.83
N ASP A 597 -16.83 -0.64 6.26
CA ASP A 597 -17.92 0.06 6.93
C ASP A 597 -19.29 -0.52 6.60
N GLU A 598 -20.23 -0.21 7.48
CA GLU A 598 -21.65 -0.46 7.31
C GLU A 598 -22.39 0.86 7.53
N ALA A 599 -23.49 1.09 6.80
CA ALA A 599 -24.32 2.27 7.01
C ALA A 599 -24.97 2.22 8.41
N SER A 600 -24.95 3.36 9.11
CA SER A 600 -25.49 3.53 10.45
C SER A 600 -27.02 3.54 10.40
N THR A 601 -27.67 2.48 10.88
CA THR A 601 -29.14 2.32 10.81
C THR A 601 -29.90 3.00 11.95
N GLY A 602 -29.20 3.61 12.91
CA GLY A 602 -29.76 4.09 14.19
C GLY A 602 -30.04 2.98 15.22
N GLU A 603 -29.88 1.70 14.85
CA GLU A 603 -30.09 0.55 15.74
C GLU A 603 -28.76 -0.07 16.20
N ILE A 604 -28.81 -0.89 17.26
CA ILE A 604 -27.63 -1.61 17.78
C ILE A 604 -27.28 -2.78 16.84
N PHE A 605 -26.39 -2.52 15.88
CA PHE A 605 -25.97 -3.50 14.88
C PHE A 605 -24.71 -4.26 15.30
N LEU A 606 -24.87 -5.53 15.68
CA LEU A 606 -23.78 -6.41 16.14
C LEU A 606 -23.51 -7.62 15.23
N ASN A 607 -24.24 -7.79 14.13
CA ASN A 607 -24.20 -8.99 13.27
C ASN A 607 -23.47 -8.72 11.94
N ASP A 608 -22.22 -8.28 12.05
CA ASP A 608 -21.37 -7.83 10.96
C ASP A 608 -20.63 -8.97 10.23
N ASP A 609 -21.40 -9.89 9.64
CA ASP A 609 -20.84 -10.99 8.85
C ASP A 609 -20.06 -10.51 7.61
N LEU A 610 -20.47 -9.40 6.98
CA LEU A 610 -19.72 -8.79 5.89
C LEU A 610 -18.31 -8.37 6.33
N ARG A 611 -18.16 -7.85 7.55
CA ARG A 611 -16.85 -7.49 8.12
C ARG A 611 -15.98 -8.71 8.41
N ILE A 612 -16.59 -9.82 8.84
CA ILE A 612 -15.89 -11.10 8.99
C ILE A 612 -15.35 -11.61 7.64
N ASP A 613 -16.19 -11.63 6.61
CA ASP A 613 -15.79 -12.09 5.28
C ASP A 613 -14.76 -11.15 4.64
N TYR A 614 -14.90 -9.83 4.81
CA TYR A 614 -13.89 -8.85 4.38
C TYR A 614 -12.52 -9.19 4.97
N TYR A 615 -12.43 -9.32 6.30
CA TYR A 615 -11.17 -9.60 6.98
C TYR A 615 -10.60 -10.97 6.60
N ALA A 616 -11.43 -12.01 6.54
CA ALA A 616 -11.01 -13.35 6.15
C ALA A 616 -10.31 -13.36 4.77
N HIS A 617 -10.83 -12.60 3.79
CA HIS A 617 -10.23 -12.52 2.46
C HIS A 617 -8.98 -11.61 2.40
N HIS A 618 -8.99 -10.45 3.06
CA HIS A 618 -7.83 -9.54 3.07
C HIS A 618 -6.63 -10.17 3.80
N LEU A 619 -6.84 -10.79 4.96
CA LEU A 619 -5.81 -11.55 5.67
C LEU A 619 -5.28 -12.73 4.86
N LYS A 620 -6.14 -13.40 4.08
CA LYS A 620 -5.72 -14.47 3.16
C LYS A 620 -4.78 -13.92 2.08
N MET A 621 -5.03 -12.72 1.57
CA MET A 621 -4.19 -12.04 0.56
C MET A 621 -2.88 -11.49 1.14
N VAL A 622 -2.90 -10.92 2.34
CA VAL A 622 -1.67 -10.55 3.09
C VAL A 622 -0.82 -11.80 3.38
N SER A 623 -1.45 -12.91 3.77
CA SER A 623 -0.76 -14.19 3.93
C SER A 623 -0.13 -14.70 2.63
N ASP A 624 -0.76 -14.48 1.46
CA ASP A 624 -0.16 -14.86 0.18
C ASP A 624 1.01 -13.93 -0.20
N ALA A 625 0.93 -12.62 0.10
CA ALA A 625 2.05 -11.70 -0.05
C ALA A 625 3.27 -12.15 0.80
N ILE A 626 3.05 -12.56 2.04
CA ILE A 626 4.09 -13.13 2.92
C ILE A 626 4.67 -14.43 2.32
N LEU A 627 3.83 -15.33 1.78
CA LEU A 627 4.28 -16.57 1.12
C LEU A 627 5.03 -16.32 -0.21
N MET A 628 4.75 -15.19 -0.89
CA MET A 628 5.53 -14.69 -2.03
C MET A 628 6.81 -13.96 -1.59
N GLY A 629 7.01 -13.80 -0.28
CA GLY A 629 8.23 -13.29 0.34
C GLY A 629 8.20 -11.81 0.69
N VAL A 630 7.04 -11.13 0.69
CA VAL A 630 6.95 -9.73 1.14
C VAL A 630 7.24 -9.62 2.63
N ASN A 631 8.07 -8.64 3.00
CA ASN A 631 8.58 -8.39 4.35
C ASN A 631 7.53 -7.76 5.32
N VAL A 632 6.30 -8.27 5.32
CA VAL A 632 5.21 -7.83 6.22
C VAL A 632 5.52 -8.23 7.67
N LYS A 633 5.22 -7.32 8.61
CA LYS A 633 5.41 -7.45 10.06
C LYS A 633 4.10 -7.34 10.86
N GLY A 634 3.09 -6.67 10.33
CA GLY A 634 1.78 -6.54 10.98
C GLY A 634 0.69 -6.13 10.00
N TYR A 635 -0.55 -6.20 10.45
CA TYR A 635 -1.77 -5.95 9.69
C TYR A 635 -2.86 -5.55 10.69
N PHE A 636 -3.47 -4.35 10.63
CA PHE A 636 -4.30 -3.76 11.72
C PHE A 636 -5.69 -3.38 11.14
N ALA A 637 -6.76 -3.87 11.76
CA ALA A 637 -8.15 -3.58 11.39
C ALA A 637 -8.59 -2.14 11.70
N TRP A 638 -9.01 -1.40 10.69
CA TRP A 638 -9.78 -0.17 10.89
C TRP A 638 -11.27 -0.51 11.09
N SER A 639 -11.89 -0.29 12.25
CA SER A 639 -11.40 0.36 13.49
C SER A 639 -11.69 -0.50 14.73
N LEU A 640 -11.15 -0.14 15.91
CA LEU A 640 -11.57 -0.77 17.17
C LEU A 640 -13.06 -0.58 17.37
N MET A 641 -13.52 0.67 17.24
CA MET A 641 -14.87 1.07 17.55
C MET A 641 -15.44 2.01 16.49
N ASP A 642 -16.76 2.01 16.34
CA ASP A 642 -17.47 3.00 15.53
C ASP A 642 -17.14 4.40 16.06
N ASN A 643 -16.84 5.35 15.16
CA ASN A 643 -16.27 6.67 15.47
C ASN A 643 -16.81 7.74 14.50
N PHE A 644 -16.41 9.00 14.65
CA PHE A 644 -16.78 10.10 13.72
C PHE A 644 -15.99 10.02 12.40
N GLU A 645 -16.63 9.59 11.31
CA GLU A 645 -15.98 9.25 10.05
C GLU A 645 -15.77 10.45 9.08
N TRP A 646 -15.18 11.56 9.57
CA TRP A 646 -14.97 12.83 8.84
C TRP A 646 -16.26 13.45 8.30
N SER A 647 -16.26 13.82 7.02
CA SER A 647 -17.40 14.30 6.25
C SER A 647 -18.58 13.32 6.25
N GLU A 648 -18.37 12.04 6.56
CA GLU A 648 -19.47 11.07 6.74
C GLU A 648 -20.13 11.14 8.13
N GLY A 649 -19.56 11.87 9.09
CA GLY A 649 -20.07 11.97 10.45
C GLY A 649 -20.19 10.60 11.12
N TYR A 650 -21.29 10.37 11.85
CA TYR A 650 -21.60 9.07 12.45
C TYR A 650 -22.50 8.20 11.54
N THR A 651 -22.59 8.52 10.23
CA THR A 651 -23.47 7.83 9.27
C THR A 651 -22.91 6.50 8.74
N VAL A 652 -21.61 6.23 8.94
CA VAL A 652 -20.97 4.95 8.60
C VAL A 652 -20.15 4.41 9.78
N ARG A 653 -19.97 3.08 9.83
CA ARG A 653 -19.49 2.36 11.01
C ARG A 653 -18.44 1.30 10.66
N PHE A 654 -17.16 1.58 10.95
CA PHE A 654 -16.02 0.66 10.70
C PHE A 654 -15.69 -0.30 11.86
N GLY A 655 -16.25 -0.10 13.06
CA GLY A 655 -15.74 -0.71 14.29
C GLY A 655 -15.91 -2.22 14.40
N LEU A 656 -14.97 -2.89 15.06
CA LEU A 656 -15.18 -4.22 15.66
C LEU A 656 -16.10 -4.16 16.89
N VAL A 657 -16.14 -3.01 17.54
CA VAL A 657 -16.96 -2.64 18.69
C VAL A 657 -18.00 -1.63 18.21
N PHE A 658 -19.28 -1.90 18.45
CA PHE A 658 -20.34 -0.92 18.25
C PHE A 658 -20.33 0.10 19.39
N VAL A 659 -20.38 1.39 19.06
CA VAL A 659 -20.54 2.47 20.04
C VAL A 659 -21.96 3.01 19.94
N ASN A 660 -22.70 2.99 21.06
CA ASN A 660 -24.01 3.61 21.13
C ASN A 660 -23.87 5.11 21.44
N PHE A 661 -23.89 5.91 20.38
CA PHE A 661 -23.68 7.37 20.44
C PHE A 661 -24.75 8.11 21.25
N GLU A 662 -25.96 7.55 21.39
CA GLU A 662 -27.10 8.10 22.13
C GLU A 662 -27.14 7.67 23.61
N ASP A 663 -26.56 6.51 23.94
CA ASP A 663 -26.63 5.91 25.28
C ASP A 663 -25.25 5.92 25.95
N GLY A 664 -24.74 7.12 26.24
CA GLY A 664 -23.51 7.33 27.00
C GLY A 664 -22.26 6.72 26.37
N ARG A 665 -22.20 6.63 25.04
CA ARG A 665 -21.08 6.06 24.26
C ARG A 665 -20.73 4.61 24.65
N LYS A 666 -21.68 3.81 25.19
CA LYS A 666 -21.44 2.41 25.61
C LYS A 666 -20.91 1.53 24.47
N ARG A 667 -19.91 0.70 24.77
CA ARG A 667 -19.27 -0.23 23.84
C ARG A 667 -19.95 -1.61 23.84
N TYR A 668 -20.08 -2.21 22.66
CA TYR A 668 -20.63 -3.56 22.47
C TYR A 668 -19.82 -4.35 21.42
N LEU A 669 -19.20 -5.48 21.82
CA LEU A 669 -18.46 -6.35 20.88
C LEU A 669 -19.38 -6.85 19.75
N LYS A 670 -19.08 -6.53 18.49
CA LYS A 670 -19.78 -7.09 17.31
C LYS A 670 -19.36 -8.55 17.06
N LYS A 671 -19.91 -9.18 16.03
CA LYS A 671 -19.64 -10.58 15.65
C LYS A 671 -18.20 -10.73 15.14
N SER A 672 -17.68 -9.71 14.46
CA SER A 672 -16.27 -9.59 14.03
C SER A 672 -15.31 -9.64 15.22
N ALA A 673 -15.44 -8.78 16.25
CA ALA A 673 -14.59 -8.84 17.45
C ALA A 673 -14.58 -10.25 18.08
N LYS A 674 -15.74 -10.91 18.13
CA LYS A 674 -15.88 -12.29 18.64
C LYS A 674 -15.24 -13.34 17.71
N TRP A 675 -15.08 -13.04 16.42
CA TRP A 675 -14.30 -13.84 15.47
C TRP A 675 -12.80 -13.65 15.68
N PHE A 676 -12.33 -12.41 15.83
CA PHE A 676 -10.94 -12.09 16.23
C PHE A 676 -10.53 -12.83 17.51
N MET A 677 -11.36 -12.79 18.55
CA MET A 677 -11.16 -13.54 19.81
C MET A 677 -10.85 -15.02 19.61
N ARG A 678 -11.66 -15.73 18.81
CA ARG A 678 -11.48 -17.18 18.54
C ARG A 678 -10.26 -17.46 17.69
N LEU A 679 -9.93 -16.52 16.80
CA LEU A 679 -8.86 -16.66 15.81
C LEU A 679 -7.49 -16.47 16.47
N LEU A 680 -7.33 -15.43 17.29
CA LEU A 680 -6.17 -15.19 18.17
C LEU A 680 -5.92 -16.33 19.16
N LYS A 681 -6.97 -16.92 19.71
CA LYS A 681 -6.87 -18.08 20.63
C LYS A 681 -6.60 -19.41 19.91
N GLY A 682 -6.66 -19.43 18.57
CA GLY A 682 -6.41 -20.64 17.77
C GLY A 682 -7.50 -21.71 17.90
N GLU A 683 -8.73 -21.34 18.25
CA GLU A 683 -9.81 -22.28 18.62
C GLU A 683 -10.54 -22.91 17.41
N TYR A 684 -10.21 -22.51 16.18
CA TYR A 684 -10.92 -22.96 14.98
C TYR A 684 -10.53 -24.39 14.55
N ASN A 685 -11.48 -25.33 14.70
CA ASN A 685 -11.40 -26.72 14.23
C ASN A 685 -10.21 -27.55 14.76
N GLY A 686 -9.86 -27.40 16.04
CA GLY A 686 -9.08 -28.40 16.79
C GLY A 686 -7.62 -28.57 16.39
N MET A 687 -7.06 -27.68 15.58
CA MET A 687 -5.61 -27.61 15.32
C MET A 687 -5.02 -26.37 15.98
N ARG A 688 -3.88 -26.53 16.66
CA ARG A 688 -3.01 -25.41 17.09
C ARG A 688 -2.39 -24.71 15.86
N GLN A 689 -3.19 -23.98 15.11
CA GLN A 689 -2.68 -22.99 14.17
C GLN A 689 -2.26 -21.77 14.99
N LYS A 690 -0.98 -21.40 14.92
CA LYS A 690 -0.53 -20.08 15.38
C LYS A 690 -1.01 -19.05 14.37
N VAL A 691 -2.25 -18.63 14.53
CA VAL A 691 -2.89 -17.53 13.81
C VAL A 691 -3.08 -16.43 14.84
N ALA A 692 -2.47 -15.28 14.61
CA ALA A 692 -2.80 -14.07 15.35
C ALA A 692 -3.26 -13.03 14.33
N VAL A 693 -4.42 -12.46 14.59
CA VAL A 693 -5.26 -11.76 13.61
C VAL A 693 -5.95 -10.60 14.32
N ILE A 694 -6.20 -9.54 13.57
CA ILE A 694 -6.26 -8.17 14.08
C ILE A 694 -7.49 -7.43 13.58
#